data_AF-A0A844G3M7-F1
#
_entry.id   AF-A0A844G3M7-F1
#
_cell.length_a   1.000
_cell.length_b   1.000
_cell.length_c   1.000
_cell.angle_alpha   90.00
_cell.angle_beta   90.00
_cell.angle_gamma   90.00
#
_symmetry.space_group_name_H-M   'P 1'
#
loop_
_entity.id
_entity.type
_entity.pdbx_description
1 polymer ?
#
loop_
_entity_poly.entity_id
_entity_poly.type
_entity_poly.pdbx_seq_one_letter_code
_entity_poly.pdbx_strand_id
1 'polypeptide(L)'
;MNVSISTGSCRTLPFWAWNGRLDSGELRRQIRIFREMGYGGFFMHARTGLDTGYLCAEWFDAVRTCIDEARRTGLEAWLYDEDRYASGSGSGEIGRNRRFRRRTLEVERLETPRYRRNDLAWFAGELRGSMLRNCRRLQRGDELREGESFLRFHVRFDRANSWNNGGYYSDMMNAEGIRQFIRMTHERYARECGAEFGGVIPGLFSDEPNCSNWTEAMERKFAQRYGIDLFDHLPELFFEVEGESCSRIRYLMANLRTELLESAFAVQAAEWCRRHGLLYTGHVFGEENVITQTRNCGSAMRFVRHMDIPGVDLLSDHQLIYDAMLQTASVAHQNGGRRVLSESFAGTGWDYPLYAQKACMEWQLALGVTQFCSHLAFYTLRGEAKRDYPPSIHYQSPYFRVEKILQDHIASIGTLLGSGNPVRPILVVHPLESTWFWKPLTACTRADYESESRRLPRLRNMLLRAKLAFDYGDEAMLSEIGSVDGKNLRVGCASYVAAVVPELRTIRSTTLKLLEQFADAGGKVVYLGAAPGFVDALPHPDAGRIYQKFRPVTLAELPAALAAEQTVSVRDGNGNFVEPLLFNEVCGENGERRLFLCNTGCPLPLGSDMDAKSADERTLTIPRAFIRWKGDPARIPLELDPTTGTRRRVNAFFRNGWWEFETNFGRLESRLFATAGEEAAKAAEAPLPPAESVKILHHSSGPWFVQPDEPNVLVLDFAEYSFGGAVAGYGHVREADAAARRLLGEPERSHEMVQPWKQRQMRKSSRCVGATLRFRFDCREKPEKISLALEEADRYEIVLNGRPVEFRDSGFWCDASLRMTPLPPDALRMGENILELSCRYCGDMSGFEAVYLLGEFGVFENELTLPVRTVSPGDWGMQGYPYYSGNMNCSFEFEWNEPAGTPAFPWIPEWRGTAIGIAVNGGEPRIALLHPERLNLGKELKPGRNLIEITVYGSRRNSFGPFGADPGDMVDPSDFNYASPGARHLKSFGLLSEVRIATVVASPSRELKPPAPHRDESPRFQPLSE
;
A
#
# COMPACT_ATOMS: atom_id res chain seq x y z
N MET A 1 -9.78 -11.33 29.48
CA MET A 1 -8.41 -11.46 30.03
C MET A 1 -7.52 -10.64 29.12
N ASN A 2 -6.98 -9.55 29.64
CA ASN A 2 -6.12 -8.64 28.88
C ASN A 2 -4.77 -9.32 28.69
N VAL A 3 -4.53 -9.88 27.50
CA VAL A 3 -3.16 -10.14 27.06
C VAL A 3 -2.46 -8.79 27.11
N SER A 4 -1.50 -8.63 28.02
CA SER A 4 -0.66 -7.45 28.02
C SER A 4 0.13 -7.48 26.72
N ILE A 5 -0.34 -6.76 25.71
CA ILE A 5 0.45 -6.46 24.52
C ILE A 5 1.65 -5.69 25.06
N SER A 6 2.80 -6.35 25.23
CA SER A 6 4.06 -5.65 25.43
C SER A 6 4.13 -4.63 24.30
N THR A 7 4.44 -3.37 24.59
CA THR A 7 4.69 -2.36 23.56
C THR A 7 5.93 -2.78 22.77
N GLY A 8 5.74 -3.75 21.88
CA GLY A 8 6.73 -4.27 20.97
C GLY A 8 7.09 -3.19 19.97
N SER A 9 8.27 -3.33 19.38
CA SER A 9 8.74 -2.41 18.35
C SER A 9 7.73 -2.37 17.20
N CYS A 10 7.22 -1.19 16.81
CA CYS A 10 6.35 -1.01 15.64
C CYS A 10 7.13 -1.12 14.32
N ARG A 11 8.07 -2.07 14.23
CA ARG A 11 8.85 -2.33 13.02
C ARG A 11 7.99 -2.97 11.96
N THR A 12 8.32 -2.65 10.71
CA THR A 12 7.70 -3.23 9.52
C THR A 12 7.90 -4.75 9.48
N LEU A 13 6.91 -5.43 8.92
CA LEU A 13 6.82 -6.87 8.76
C LEU A 13 6.58 -7.18 7.27
N PRO A 14 7.62 -7.44 6.45
CA PRO A 14 7.43 -7.69 5.04
C PRO A 14 6.61 -8.96 4.79
N PHE A 15 5.79 -8.94 3.75
CA PHE A 15 5.36 -10.17 3.12
C PHE A 15 6.58 -10.83 2.50
N TRP A 16 6.89 -12.04 2.96
CA TRP A 16 7.96 -12.83 2.40
C TRP A 16 7.35 -13.87 1.47
N ALA A 17 7.42 -13.57 0.18
CA ALA A 17 6.91 -14.41 -0.88
C ALA A 17 7.68 -15.72 -0.94
N TRP A 18 7.10 -16.76 -0.37
CA TRP A 18 7.52 -18.13 -0.56
C TRP A 18 7.09 -18.59 -1.94
N ASN A 19 8.02 -18.44 -2.87
CA ASN A 19 7.94 -18.92 -4.24
C ASN A 19 9.13 -19.84 -4.54
N GLY A 20 9.08 -20.59 -5.65
CA GLY A 20 10.09 -21.60 -5.95
C GLY A 20 10.10 -22.77 -4.96
N ARG A 21 11.22 -23.50 -4.92
CA ARG A 21 11.44 -24.60 -3.98
C ARG A 21 12.21 -24.07 -2.78
N LEU A 22 11.65 -24.24 -1.59
CA LEU A 22 12.17 -23.67 -0.36
C LEU A 22 13.31 -24.53 0.16
N ASP A 23 14.44 -23.90 0.46
CA ASP A 23 15.65 -24.51 0.99
C ASP A 23 15.95 -23.96 2.39
N SER A 24 16.30 -24.82 3.32
CA SER A 24 16.52 -24.43 4.72
C SER A 24 17.70 -23.47 4.91
N GLY A 25 18.77 -23.61 4.12
CA GLY A 25 19.93 -22.73 4.18
C GLY A 25 19.59 -21.34 3.67
N GLU A 26 18.89 -21.26 2.55
CA GLU A 26 18.48 -20.00 1.94
C GLU A 26 17.45 -19.26 2.79
N LEU A 27 16.45 -19.96 3.35
CA LEU A 27 15.50 -19.38 4.29
C LEU A 27 16.22 -18.69 5.47
N ARG A 28 17.21 -19.37 6.07
CA ARG A 28 17.99 -18.81 7.18
C ARG A 28 18.82 -17.61 6.77
N ARG A 29 19.43 -17.65 5.57
CA ARG A 29 20.20 -16.52 5.02
C ARG A 29 19.32 -15.29 4.87
N GLN A 30 18.13 -15.44 4.27
CA GLN A 30 17.21 -14.32 4.05
C GLN A 30 16.65 -13.74 5.36
N ILE A 31 16.41 -14.58 6.38
CA ILE A 31 16.02 -14.14 7.72
C ILE A 31 17.08 -13.24 8.38
N ARG A 32 18.36 -13.59 8.22
CA ARG A 32 19.46 -12.74 8.72
C ARG A 32 19.55 -11.41 7.98
N ILE A 33 19.24 -11.40 6.68
CA ILE A 33 19.17 -10.17 5.89
C ILE A 33 18.00 -9.29 6.35
N PHE A 34 16.82 -9.86 6.63
CA PHE A 34 15.72 -9.07 7.21
C PHE A 34 16.14 -8.36 8.50
N ARG A 35 16.93 -9.04 9.35
CA ARG A 35 17.48 -8.45 10.56
C ARG A 35 18.46 -7.31 10.26
N GLU A 36 19.36 -7.48 9.29
CA GLU A 36 20.29 -6.44 8.82
C GLU A 36 19.56 -5.21 8.29
N MET A 37 18.50 -5.42 7.51
CA MET A 37 17.64 -4.37 6.95
C MET A 37 16.75 -3.67 8.00
N GLY A 38 16.73 -4.14 9.25
CA GLY A 38 15.98 -3.50 10.33
C GLY A 38 14.51 -3.89 10.43
N TYR A 39 14.06 -4.97 9.78
CA TYR A 39 12.70 -5.47 9.96
C TYR A 39 12.48 -6.11 11.35
N GLY A 40 11.22 -6.13 11.80
CA GLY A 40 10.82 -6.71 13.08
C GLY A 40 10.46 -8.20 13.00
N GLY A 41 10.20 -8.70 11.80
CA GLY A 41 9.68 -10.03 11.54
C GLY A 41 9.41 -10.21 10.05
N PHE A 42 8.53 -11.14 9.71
CA PHE A 42 8.06 -11.40 8.34
C PHE A 42 6.79 -12.25 8.37
N PHE A 43 5.96 -12.15 7.33
CA PHE A 43 4.86 -13.09 7.08
C PHE A 43 5.29 -14.15 6.07
N MET A 44 5.12 -15.43 6.41
CA MET A 44 5.45 -16.55 5.53
C MET A 44 4.34 -16.75 4.49
N HIS A 45 4.42 -16.06 3.35
CA HIS A 45 3.32 -15.92 2.40
C HIS A 45 3.56 -16.75 1.13
N ALA A 46 2.71 -17.74 0.84
CA ALA A 46 2.76 -18.47 -0.43
C ALA A 46 2.42 -17.56 -1.63
N ARG A 47 3.30 -17.48 -2.64
CA ARG A 47 3.16 -16.57 -3.79
C ARG A 47 3.44 -17.25 -5.13
N THR A 48 3.27 -16.50 -6.22
CA THR A 48 3.37 -17.00 -7.60
C THR A 48 4.70 -17.73 -7.85
N GLY A 49 4.61 -18.99 -8.30
CA GLY A 49 5.76 -19.83 -8.60
C GLY A 49 6.17 -20.81 -7.50
N LEU A 50 5.36 -20.97 -6.45
CA LEU A 50 5.61 -21.92 -5.36
C LEU A 50 5.70 -23.37 -5.86
N ASP A 51 6.83 -24.02 -5.61
CA ASP A 51 7.11 -25.42 -5.98
C ASP A 51 7.10 -26.36 -4.76
N THR A 52 7.32 -25.85 -3.55
CA THR A 52 7.08 -26.59 -2.30
C THR A 52 5.58 -26.82 -2.10
N GLY A 53 5.16 -28.04 -1.76
CA GLY A 53 3.74 -28.35 -1.56
C GLY A 53 3.11 -27.56 -0.42
N TYR A 54 2.09 -26.73 -0.71
CA TYR A 54 1.37 -25.99 0.32
C TYR A 54 0.76 -26.92 1.39
N LEU A 55 1.01 -26.61 2.67
CA LEU A 55 0.59 -27.39 3.85
C LEU A 55 1.01 -28.88 3.85
N CYS A 56 2.02 -29.26 3.06
CA CYS A 56 2.62 -30.60 3.14
C CYS A 56 3.73 -30.67 4.20
N ALA A 57 4.36 -31.84 4.38
CA ALA A 57 5.46 -31.99 5.33
C ALA A 57 6.64 -31.03 5.02
N GLU A 58 7.02 -30.89 3.74
CA GLU A 58 8.10 -29.98 3.30
C GLU A 58 7.80 -28.52 3.67
N TRP A 59 6.53 -28.09 3.58
CA TRP A 59 6.10 -26.76 4.01
C TRP A 59 6.32 -26.55 5.51
N PHE A 60 5.93 -27.51 6.33
CA PHE A 60 6.10 -27.39 7.79
C PHE A 60 7.56 -27.53 8.23
N ASP A 61 8.41 -28.23 7.48
CA ASP A 61 9.86 -28.20 7.69
C ASP A 61 10.45 -26.80 7.44
N ALA A 62 10.00 -26.12 6.38
CA ALA A 62 10.37 -24.73 6.12
C ALA A 62 9.88 -23.80 7.25
N VAL A 63 8.62 -23.93 7.68
CA VAL A 63 8.06 -23.16 8.80
C VAL A 63 8.87 -23.34 10.08
N ARG A 64 9.19 -24.58 10.46
CA ARG A 64 10.03 -24.88 11.64
C ARG A 64 11.43 -24.28 11.52
N THR A 65 12.02 -24.33 10.33
CA THR A 65 13.32 -23.69 10.05
C THR A 65 13.25 -22.17 10.29
N CYS A 66 12.19 -21.52 9.82
CA CYS A 66 12.01 -20.09 9.99
C CYS A 66 11.76 -19.71 11.44
N ILE A 67 10.96 -20.48 12.19
CA ILE A 67 10.74 -20.26 13.63
C ILE A 67 12.05 -20.37 14.41
N ASP A 68 12.85 -21.41 14.15
CA ASP A 68 14.14 -21.61 14.83
C ASP A 68 15.12 -20.47 14.54
N GLU A 69 15.21 -20.00 13.29
CA GLU A 69 16.09 -18.88 12.96
C GLU A 69 15.56 -17.53 13.50
N ALA A 70 14.25 -17.29 13.42
CA ALA A 70 13.61 -16.08 13.95
C ALA A 70 13.86 -15.95 15.47
N ARG A 71 13.80 -17.06 16.22
CA ARG A 71 14.17 -17.09 17.64
C ARG A 71 15.62 -16.65 17.88
N ARG A 72 16.56 -17.09 17.03
CA ARG A 72 17.99 -16.76 17.16
C ARG A 72 18.28 -15.30 16.81
N THR A 73 17.54 -14.74 15.85
CA THR A 73 17.74 -13.36 15.38
C THR A 73 16.88 -12.33 16.11
N GLY A 74 15.93 -12.79 16.94
CA GLY A 74 14.98 -11.93 17.65
C GLY A 74 13.94 -11.29 16.71
N LEU A 75 13.56 -12.02 15.67
CA LEU A 75 12.51 -11.64 14.72
C LEU A 75 11.22 -12.41 15.00
N GLU A 76 10.09 -11.87 14.55
CA GLU A 76 8.78 -12.51 14.59
C GLU A 76 8.49 -13.31 13.30
N ALA A 77 7.96 -14.53 13.43
CA ALA A 77 7.59 -15.39 12.30
C ALA A 77 6.06 -15.50 12.20
N TRP A 78 5.44 -14.55 11.49
CA TRP A 78 3.98 -14.48 11.36
C TRP A 78 3.45 -15.51 10.36
N LEU A 79 2.28 -16.08 10.67
CA LEU A 79 1.57 -16.98 9.78
C LEU A 79 0.75 -16.21 8.75
N TYR A 80 0.62 -16.78 7.56
CA TYR A 80 -0.30 -16.36 6.52
C TYR A 80 -1.16 -17.58 6.14
N ASP A 81 -2.47 -17.39 6.01
CA ASP A 81 -3.44 -18.48 6.10
C ASP A 81 -3.96 -19.05 4.77
N GLU A 82 -3.39 -18.60 3.64
CA GLU A 82 -3.84 -18.97 2.29
C GLU A 82 -2.68 -19.24 1.31
N ASP A 83 -2.94 -19.95 0.22
CA ASP A 83 -2.06 -19.98 -0.97
C ASP A 83 -2.44 -18.83 -1.92
N ARG A 84 -1.55 -17.84 -2.02
CA ARG A 84 -1.85 -16.50 -2.57
C ARG A 84 -2.94 -15.83 -1.72
N TYR A 85 -3.89 -15.19 -2.36
CA TYR A 85 -4.97 -14.42 -1.77
C TYR A 85 -6.20 -14.58 -2.69
N ALA A 86 -7.43 -14.33 -2.24
CA ALA A 86 -7.84 -13.97 -0.89
C ALA A 86 -8.04 -15.21 0.02
N SER A 87 -7.87 -15.00 1.32
CA SER A 87 -8.07 -15.99 2.37
C SER A 87 -9.48 -16.55 2.42
N GLY A 88 -9.61 -17.87 2.52
CA GLY A 88 -10.88 -18.57 2.71
C GLY A 88 -11.17 -19.66 1.70
N SER A 89 -10.34 -19.77 0.66
CA SER A 89 -10.52 -20.74 -0.42
C SER A 89 -9.69 -22.00 -0.24
N GLY A 90 -8.63 -21.94 0.55
CA GLY A 90 -7.75 -23.06 0.85
C GLY A 90 -7.12 -23.65 -0.41
N SER A 91 -6.41 -22.83 -1.18
CA SER A 91 -5.90 -23.19 -2.51
C SER A 91 -7.01 -23.68 -3.47
N GLY A 92 -8.23 -23.15 -3.33
CA GLY A 92 -9.40 -23.52 -4.14
C GLY A 92 -10.05 -24.87 -3.81
N GLU A 93 -9.67 -25.52 -2.70
CA GLU A 93 -10.22 -26.81 -2.30
C GLU A 93 -11.60 -26.68 -1.63
N ILE A 94 -11.84 -25.61 -0.86
CA ILE A 94 -13.09 -25.42 -0.11
C ILE A 94 -14.29 -25.33 -1.06
N GLY A 95 -14.18 -24.52 -2.12
CA GLY A 95 -15.21 -24.33 -3.14
C GLY A 95 -15.47 -25.56 -4.04
N ARG A 96 -14.68 -26.64 -3.96
CA ARG A 96 -14.98 -27.89 -4.67
C ARG A 96 -16.28 -28.50 -4.17
N ASN A 97 -16.54 -28.40 -2.87
CA ASN A 97 -17.87 -28.66 -2.35
C ASN A 97 -18.82 -27.57 -2.83
N ARG A 98 -19.78 -27.95 -3.68
CA ARG A 98 -20.74 -27.01 -4.29
C ARG A 98 -21.53 -26.20 -3.25
N ARG A 99 -21.70 -26.69 -2.02
CA ARG A 99 -22.35 -25.95 -0.93
C ARG A 99 -21.54 -24.73 -0.46
N PHE A 100 -20.21 -24.81 -0.51
CA PHE A 100 -19.30 -23.74 -0.07
C PHE A 100 -18.75 -22.92 -1.23
N ARG A 101 -19.15 -23.24 -2.47
CA ARG A 101 -18.70 -22.52 -3.66
C ARG A 101 -19.33 -21.14 -3.73
N ARG A 102 -18.53 -20.14 -4.10
CA ARG A 102 -19.01 -18.78 -4.37
C ARG A 102 -20.14 -18.82 -5.40
N ARG A 103 -21.16 -18.04 -5.11
CA ARG A 103 -22.37 -17.94 -5.90
C ARG A 103 -22.84 -16.51 -5.98
N THR A 104 -23.49 -16.17 -7.09
CA THR A 104 -23.94 -14.82 -7.41
C THR A 104 -25.37 -14.90 -7.90
N LEU A 105 -26.24 -14.02 -7.37
CA LEU A 105 -27.57 -13.78 -7.91
C LEU A 105 -27.42 -12.96 -9.20
N GLU A 106 -28.02 -13.45 -10.28
CA GLU A 106 -28.03 -12.78 -11.58
C GLU A 106 -29.46 -12.64 -12.10
N VAL A 107 -29.67 -11.62 -12.93
CA VAL A 107 -30.91 -11.38 -13.66
C VAL A 107 -30.63 -11.42 -15.16
N GLU A 108 -31.34 -12.28 -15.88
CA GLU A 108 -31.36 -12.29 -17.33
C GLU A 108 -32.60 -11.56 -17.83
N ARG A 109 -32.41 -10.60 -18.74
CA ARG A 109 -33.49 -9.96 -19.50
C ARG A 109 -33.72 -10.73 -20.80
N LEU A 110 -34.95 -11.18 -21.02
CA LEU A 110 -35.33 -11.90 -22.23
C LEU A 110 -36.57 -11.27 -22.87
N GLU A 111 -36.63 -11.32 -24.19
CA GLU A 111 -37.80 -10.88 -24.97
C GLU A 111 -38.96 -11.88 -24.92
N THR A 112 -38.66 -13.16 -24.65
CA THR A 112 -39.64 -14.24 -24.57
C THR A 112 -39.51 -15.00 -23.24
N PRO A 113 -40.63 -15.36 -22.58
CA PRO A 113 -40.60 -16.13 -21.35
C PRO A 113 -39.86 -17.46 -21.50
N ARG A 114 -38.88 -17.69 -20.61
CA ARG A 114 -38.14 -18.96 -20.51
C ARG A 114 -38.07 -19.42 -19.06
N TYR A 115 -39.04 -20.24 -18.66
CA TYR A 115 -39.13 -20.80 -17.32
C TYR A 115 -38.18 -22.00 -17.15
N ARG A 116 -37.16 -21.90 -16.30
CA ARG A 116 -36.26 -23.02 -15.99
C ARG A 116 -36.43 -23.50 -14.55
N ARG A 117 -36.24 -24.80 -14.34
CA ARG A 117 -36.44 -25.45 -13.02
C ARG A 117 -35.59 -24.85 -11.89
N ASN A 118 -34.40 -24.31 -12.19
CA ASN A 118 -33.45 -23.81 -11.19
C ASN A 118 -33.52 -22.28 -11.01
N ASP A 119 -34.54 -21.63 -11.56
CA ASP A 119 -34.76 -20.20 -11.37
C ASP A 119 -35.33 -19.96 -9.97
N LEU A 120 -34.95 -18.83 -9.37
CA LEU A 120 -35.49 -18.40 -8.09
C LEU A 120 -36.85 -17.73 -8.26
N ALA A 121 -36.97 -16.93 -9.32
CA ALA A 121 -38.14 -16.10 -9.59
C ALA A 121 -38.20 -15.63 -11.03
N TRP A 122 -39.41 -15.26 -11.44
CA TRP A 122 -39.67 -14.60 -12.72
C TRP A 122 -40.54 -13.37 -12.49
N PHE A 123 -40.23 -12.32 -13.23
CA PHE A 123 -40.99 -11.07 -13.20
C PHE A 123 -41.21 -10.57 -14.63
N ALA A 124 -42.27 -9.78 -14.79
CA ALA A 124 -42.48 -8.95 -15.96
C ALA A 124 -42.58 -7.48 -15.54
N GLY A 125 -42.21 -6.59 -16.45
CA GLY A 125 -42.42 -5.15 -16.29
C GLY A 125 -41.85 -4.36 -17.46
N GLU A 126 -42.20 -3.08 -17.52
CA GLU A 126 -41.73 -2.16 -18.54
C GLU A 126 -40.36 -1.61 -18.14
N LEU A 127 -39.30 -2.10 -18.79
CA LEU A 127 -37.93 -1.70 -18.49
C LEU A 127 -37.47 -0.58 -19.42
N ARG A 128 -37.11 0.58 -18.84
CA ARG A 128 -36.48 1.72 -19.54
C ARG A 128 -35.19 2.10 -18.84
N GLY A 129 -34.05 1.67 -19.39
CA GLY A 129 -32.76 1.81 -18.70
C GLY A 129 -32.74 0.99 -17.41
N SER A 130 -32.47 1.64 -16.28
CA SER A 130 -32.52 1.05 -14.93
C SER A 130 -33.90 1.05 -14.28
N MET A 131 -34.87 1.78 -14.85
CA MET A 131 -36.20 1.94 -14.28
C MET A 131 -37.11 0.79 -14.72
N LEU A 132 -37.75 0.14 -13.75
CA LEU A 132 -38.72 -0.93 -13.98
C LEU A 132 -40.09 -0.51 -13.48
N ARG A 133 -41.06 -0.36 -14.38
CA ARG A 133 -42.46 0.00 -14.04
C ARG A 133 -43.42 -1.15 -14.23
N ASN A 134 -44.57 -1.04 -13.55
CA ASN A 134 -45.64 -2.05 -13.59
C ASN A 134 -45.09 -3.45 -13.27
N CYS A 135 -44.14 -3.54 -12.32
CA CYS A 135 -43.47 -4.78 -12.02
C CYS A 135 -44.45 -5.79 -11.41
N ARG A 136 -44.48 -7.01 -11.96
CA ARG A 136 -45.33 -8.10 -11.46
C ARG A 136 -44.60 -9.42 -11.40
N ARG A 137 -44.87 -10.20 -10.36
CA ARG A 137 -44.41 -11.58 -10.21
C ARG A 137 -45.10 -12.47 -11.23
N LEU A 138 -44.35 -13.39 -11.84
CA LEU A 138 -44.87 -14.39 -12.77
C LEU A 138 -44.88 -15.79 -12.16
N GLN A 139 -45.86 -16.57 -12.57
CA GLN A 139 -45.90 -18.03 -12.41
C GLN A 139 -45.51 -18.72 -13.71
N ARG A 140 -45.17 -20.00 -13.61
CA ARG A 140 -44.77 -20.79 -14.77
C ARG A 140 -45.94 -20.90 -15.75
N GLY A 141 -45.73 -20.42 -16.97
CA GLY A 141 -46.74 -20.43 -18.04
C GLY A 141 -47.38 -19.07 -18.29
N ASP A 142 -47.13 -18.07 -17.44
CA ASP A 142 -47.63 -16.72 -17.67
C ASP A 142 -47.01 -16.11 -18.95
N GLU A 143 -47.81 -15.31 -19.65
CA GLU A 143 -47.39 -14.58 -20.84
C GLU A 143 -46.98 -13.14 -20.51
N LEU A 144 -46.18 -12.53 -21.38
CA LEU A 144 -45.86 -11.10 -21.33
C LEU A 144 -47.00 -10.28 -21.93
N ARG A 145 -47.27 -9.13 -21.32
CA ARG A 145 -48.09 -8.08 -21.93
C ARG A 145 -47.24 -7.28 -22.92
N GLU A 146 -47.89 -6.58 -23.83
CA GLU A 146 -47.22 -5.71 -24.80
C GLU A 146 -46.31 -4.70 -24.07
N GLY A 147 -45.05 -4.61 -24.51
CA GLY A 147 -44.05 -3.70 -23.91
C GLY A 147 -43.33 -4.23 -22.66
N GLU A 148 -43.74 -5.35 -22.08
CA GLU A 148 -43.05 -5.96 -20.94
C GLU A 148 -41.76 -6.68 -21.36
N SER A 149 -40.77 -6.66 -20.48
CA SER A 149 -39.58 -7.54 -20.57
C SER A 149 -39.70 -8.69 -19.56
N PHE A 150 -39.29 -9.90 -19.94
CA PHE A 150 -39.19 -11.02 -19.02
C PHE A 150 -37.88 -10.95 -18.24
N LEU A 151 -37.96 -11.00 -16.90
CA LEU A 151 -36.82 -10.98 -16.00
C LEU A 151 -36.71 -12.33 -15.30
N ARG A 152 -35.59 -13.01 -15.52
CA ARG A 152 -35.30 -14.35 -14.97
C ARG A 152 -34.20 -14.24 -13.93
N PHE A 153 -34.53 -14.47 -12.66
CA PHE A 153 -33.57 -14.44 -11.56
C PHE A 153 -33.06 -15.85 -11.26
N HIS A 154 -31.75 -16.03 -11.25
CA HIS A 154 -31.11 -17.33 -11.00
C HIS A 154 -29.76 -17.18 -10.31
N VAL A 155 -29.23 -18.28 -9.79
CA VAL A 155 -27.93 -18.30 -9.11
C VAL A 155 -26.87 -18.89 -10.04
N ARG A 156 -25.83 -18.11 -10.32
CA ARG A 156 -24.61 -18.58 -10.98
C ARG A 156 -23.59 -19.02 -9.94
N PHE A 157 -23.01 -20.20 -10.14
CA PHE A 157 -21.86 -20.67 -9.38
C PHE A 157 -20.56 -20.30 -10.11
N ASP A 158 -19.51 -20.01 -9.35
CA ASP A 158 -18.21 -19.78 -9.95
C ASP A 158 -17.63 -21.03 -10.60
N ARG A 159 -16.81 -20.80 -11.62
CA ARG A 159 -16.12 -21.84 -12.37
C ARG A 159 -14.73 -22.07 -11.76
N ALA A 160 -14.15 -23.22 -12.08
CA ALA A 160 -12.77 -23.45 -11.74
C ALA A 160 -11.88 -22.46 -12.51
N ASN A 161 -10.81 -21.98 -11.88
CA ASN A 161 -9.89 -21.03 -12.48
C ASN A 161 -8.45 -21.29 -12.03
N SER A 162 -7.49 -20.78 -12.79
CA SER A 162 -6.07 -20.99 -12.54
C SER A 162 -5.60 -20.28 -11.26
N TRP A 163 -6.17 -19.09 -10.97
CA TRP A 163 -5.92 -18.33 -9.75
C TRP A 163 -6.07 -19.16 -8.47
N ASN A 164 -7.13 -19.97 -8.40
CA ASN A 164 -7.42 -20.89 -7.28
C ASN A 164 -6.82 -22.28 -7.51
N ASN A 165 -5.66 -22.38 -8.15
CA ASN A 165 -4.96 -23.64 -8.43
C ASN A 165 -5.81 -24.70 -9.18
N GLY A 166 -6.67 -24.25 -10.10
CA GLY A 166 -7.62 -25.11 -10.82
C GLY A 166 -8.81 -25.56 -9.97
N GLY A 167 -8.92 -25.06 -8.74
CA GLY A 167 -10.06 -25.20 -7.84
C GLY A 167 -11.09 -24.08 -8.02
N TYR A 168 -11.91 -23.85 -7.00
CA TYR A 168 -13.02 -22.90 -7.05
C TYR A 168 -12.92 -21.88 -5.92
N TYR A 169 -13.34 -20.66 -6.21
CA TYR A 169 -13.51 -19.63 -5.19
C TYR A 169 -14.63 -20.00 -4.20
N SER A 170 -14.42 -19.67 -2.93
CA SER A 170 -15.33 -20.05 -1.84
C SER A 170 -16.29 -18.93 -1.46
N ASP A 171 -17.47 -19.32 -0.98
CA ASP A 171 -18.48 -18.43 -0.43
C ASP A 171 -18.10 -18.09 1.02
N MET A 172 -17.45 -16.94 1.22
CA MET A 172 -16.96 -16.53 2.54
C MET A 172 -18.07 -16.06 3.49
N MET A 173 -19.32 -15.95 3.01
CA MET A 173 -20.50 -15.79 3.87
C MET A 173 -21.04 -17.14 4.40
N ASN A 174 -20.48 -18.26 3.97
CA ASN A 174 -20.88 -19.59 4.43
C ASN A 174 -20.05 -20.01 5.66
N ALA A 175 -20.65 -19.91 6.85
CA ALA A 175 -19.98 -20.22 8.11
C ALA A 175 -19.43 -21.66 8.20
N GLU A 176 -20.09 -22.65 7.58
CA GLU A 176 -19.56 -24.03 7.56
C GLU A 176 -18.39 -24.14 6.57
N GLY A 177 -18.46 -23.47 5.42
CA GLY A 177 -17.34 -23.39 4.47
C GLY A 177 -16.09 -22.81 5.13
N ILE A 178 -16.22 -21.70 5.85
CA ILE A 178 -15.10 -21.10 6.57
C ILE A 178 -14.60 -21.96 7.74
N ARG A 179 -15.49 -22.70 8.42
CA ARG A 179 -15.06 -23.70 9.41
C ARG A 179 -14.20 -24.80 8.79
N GLN A 180 -14.50 -25.22 7.56
CA GLN A 180 -13.65 -26.17 6.84
C GLN A 180 -12.32 -25.54 6.42
N PHE A 181 -12.31 -24.26 6.02
CA PHE A 181 -11.07 -23.51 5.78
C PHE A 181 -10.17 -23.49 7.02
N ILE A 182 -10.68 -23.03 8.18
CA ILE A 182 -9.95 -23.00 9.46
C ILE A 182 -9.44 -24.40 9.84
N ARG A 183 -10.27 -25.45 9.64
CA ARG A 183 -9.86 -26.84 9.89
C ARG A 183 -8.71 -27.29 8.98
N MET A 184 -8.71 -26.85 7.72
CA MET A 184 -7.69 -27.22 6.75
C MET A 184 -6.37 -26.49 7.00
N THR A 185 -6.43 -25.21 7.34
CA THR A 185 -5.26 -24.31 7.45
C THR A 185 -4.85 -24.11 8.91
N HIS A 186 -5.62 -23.39 9.69
CA HIS A 186 -5.29 -22.95 11.05
C HIS A 186 -5.05 -24.13 12.00
N GLU A 187 -5.96 -25.11 12.02
CA GLU A 187 -5.82 -26.32 12.82
C GLU A 187 -4.60 -27.17 12.40
N ARG A 188 -4.17 -27.07 11.14
CA ARG A 188 -2.94 -27.73 10.69
C ARG A 188 -1.71 -27.02 11.26
N TYR A 189 -1.66 -25.69 11.25
CA TYR A 189 -0.60 -24.94 11.93
C TYR A 189 -0.56 -25.22 13.43
N ALA A 190 -1.70 -25.23 14.12
CA ALA A 190 -1.75 -25.54 15.55
C ALA A 190 -1.16 -26.92 15.88
N ARG A 191 -1.44 -27.94 15.05
CA ARG A 191 -0.85 -29.28 15.22
C ARG A 191 0.67 -29.31 15.00
N GLU A 192 1.18 -28.55 14.04
CA GLU A 192 2.57 -28.63 13.59
C GLU A 192 3.53 -27.69 14.35
N CYS A 193 3.04 -26.53 14.79
CA CYS A 193 3.84 -25.50 15.46
C CYS A 193 3.11 -24.75 16.60
N GLY A 194 1.98 -25.28 17.11
CA GLY A 194 1.18 -24.60 18.13
C GLY A 194 1.89 -24.36 19.47
N ALA A 195 2.97 -25.09 19.78
CA ALA A 195 3.80 -24.85 20.95
C ALA A 195 4.53 -23.49 20.92
N GLU A 196 4.60 -22.85 19.75
CA GLU A 196 5.32 -21.60 19.51
C GLU A 196 4.39 -20.37 19.47
N PHE A 197 3.07 -20.60 19.57
CA PHE A 197 2.05 -19.57 19.50
C PHE A 197 2.11 -18.64 20.70
N GLY A 198 1.93 -17.34 20.44
CA GLY A 198 2.08 -16.27 21.43
C GLY A 198 3.54 -15.98 21.82
N GLY A 199 4.50 -16.73 21.27
CA GLY A 199 5.94 -16.52 21.40
C GLY A 199 6.53 -16.01 20.09
N VAL A 200 7.37 -16.82 19.45
CA VAL A 200 8.02 -16.48 18.16
C VAL A 200 6.99 -16.34 17.03
N ILE A 201 5.85 -17.03 17.15
CA ILE A 201 4.70 -16.85 16.27
C ILE A 201 3.67 -15.98 17.02
N PRO A 202 3.68 -14.66 16.82
CA PRO A 202 2.79 -13.76 17.55
C PRO A 202 1.36 -13.80 17.01
N GLY A 203 1.15 -14.12 15.73
CA GLY A 203 -0.16 -14.00 15.11
C GLY A 203 -0.27 -14.54 13.69
N LEU A 204 -1.45 -14.33 13.12
CA LEU A 204 -1.86 -14.80 11.80
C LEU A 204 -2.50 -13.64 11.01
N PHE A 205 -2.16 -13.57 9.73
CA PHE A 205 -2.71 -12.61 8.76
C PHE A 205 -3.75 -13.30 7.87
N SER A 206 -4.91 -12.66 7.67
CA SER A 206 -5.90 -13.02 6.65
C SER A 206 -6.05 -11.88 5.63
N ASP A 207 -6.09 -12.23 4.35
CA ASP A 207 -5.93 -11.29 3.24
C ASP A 207 -7.18 -11.24 2.35
N GLU A 208 -7.71 -10.04 2.14
CA GLU A 208 -8.85 -9.74 1.27
C GLU A 208 -10.14 -10.60 1.39
N PRO A 209 -10.60 -11.08 2.58
CA PRO A 209 -11.89 -11.78 2.63
C PRO A 209 -13.01 -10.89 2.09
N ASN A 210 -13.93 -11.44 1.31
CA ASN A 210 -14.97 -10.67 0.64
C ASN A 210 -16.26 -11.46 0.40
N CYS A 211 -17.33 -10.76 0.07
CA CYS A 211 -18.63 -11.36 -0.16
C CYS A 211 -19.11 -11.14 -1.61
N SER A 212 -19.85 -12.12 -2.14
CA SER A 212 -20.70 -11.92 -3.32
C SER A 212 -22.05 -11.29 -2.91
N ASN A 213 -22.95 -11.13 -3.88
CA ASN A 213 -24.31 -10.68 -3.60
C ASN A 213 -25.26 -11.80 -3.13
N TRP A 214 -24.81 -13.05 -2.97
CA TRP A 214 -25.68 -14.19 -2.64
C TRP A 214 -24.96 -15.33 -1.92
N THR A 215 -25.63 -16.04 -0.99
CA THR A 215 -25.09 -17.21 -0.29
C THR A 215 -26.12 -18.35 -0.19
N GLU A 216 -25.71 -19.50 0.35
CA GLU A 216 -26.61 -20.64 0.64
C GLU A 216 -27.76 -20.21 1.56
N ALA A 217 -29.00 -20.53 1.16
CA ALA A 217 -30.24 -20.25 1.88
C ALA A 217 -30.46 -18.77 2.23
N MET A 218 -30.00 -17.85 1.37
CA MET A 218 -30.12 -16.40 1.56
C MET A 218 -31.58 -15.97 1.79
N GLU A 219 -32.52 -16.54 1.05
CA GLU A 219 -33.95 -16.25 1.18
C GLU A 219 -34.50 -16.60 2.57
N ARG A 220 -34.08 -17.74 3.13
CA ARG A 220 -34.49 -18.16 4.47
C ARG A 220 -33.86 -17.31 5.54
N LYS A 221 -32.57 -16.99 5.40
CA LYS A 221 -31.84 -16.10 6.32
C LYS A 221 -32.47 -14.71 6.34
N PHE A 222 -32.83 -14.18 5.17
CA PHE A 222 -33.50 -12.88 5.05
C PHE A 222 -34.90 -12.90 5.67
N ALA A 223 -35.72 -13.92 5.37
CA ALA A 223 -37.04 -14.07 5.96
C ALA A 223 -36.97 -14.26 7.49
N GLN A 224 -36.02 -15.04 8.00
CA GLN A 224 -35.82 -15.22 9.43
C GLN A 224 -35.41 -13.92 10.12
N ARG A 225 -34.56 -13.11 9.48
CA ARG A 225 -34.05 -11.86 10.05
C ARG A 225 -35.06 -10.72 10.00
N TYR A 226 -35.85 -10.62 8.92
CA TYR A 226 -36.68 -9.44 8.63
C TYR A 226 -38.17 -9.72 8.45
N GLY A 227 -38.60 -10.99 8.40
CA GLY A 227 -39.99 -11.37 8.18
C GLY A 227 -40.50 -11.08 6.77
N ILE A 228 -39.61 -10.92 5.79
CA ILE A 228 -39.93 -10.58 4.40
C ILE A 228 -39.52 -11.74 3.48
N ASP A 229 -40.39 -12.12 2.54
CA ASP A 229 -40.02 -13.06 1.47
C ASP A 229 -39.16 -12.33 0.43
N LEU A 230 -37.85 -12.55 0.48
CA LEU A 230 -36.90 -11.90 -0.41
C LEU A 230 -37.20 -12.16 -1.90
N PHE A 231 -37.82 -13.30 -2.24
CA PHE A 231 -38.07 -13.60 -3.63
C PHE A 231 -39.04 -12.61 -4.26
N ASP A 232 -40.03 -12.11 -3.54
CA ASP A 232 -41.00 -11.14 -4.07
C ASP A 232 -40.36 -9.77 -4.38
N HIS A 233 -39.17 -9.51 -3.86
CA HIS A 233 -38.49 -8.22 -3.96
C HIS A 233 -37.18 -8.24 -4.77
N LEU A 234 -36.84 -9.36 -5.43
CA LEU A 234 -35.58 -9.46 -6.21
C LEU A 234 -35.36 -8.33 -7.23
N PRO A 235 -36.38 -7.79 -7.93
CA PRO A 235 -36.19 -6.67 -8.84
C PRO A 235 -35.59 -5.42 -8.18
N GLU A 236 -35.90 -5.14 -6.91
CA GLU A 236 -35.40 -3.97 -6.17
C GLU A 236 -33.87 -3.98 -5.99
N LEU A 237 -33.24 -5.17 -6.06
CA LEU A 237 -31.79 -5.32 -5.94
C LEU A 237 -31.03 -4.88 -7.20
N PHE A 238 -31.70 -4.82 -8.36
CA PHE A 238 -31.07 -4.56 -9.66
C PHE A 238 -31.64 -3.33 -10.38
N PHE A 239 -32.88 -2.94 -10.06
CA PHE A 239 -33.63 -1.91 -10.77
C PHE A 239 -34.22 -0.87 -9.81
N GLU A 240 -34.52 0.31 -10.37
CA GLU A 240 -35.31 1.36 -9.73
C GLU A 240 -36.79 1.05 -10.00
N VAL A 241 -37.40 0.31 -9.08
CA VAL A 241 -38.78 -0.20 -9.20
C VAL A 241 -39.76 0.95 -8.98
N GLU A 242 -40.71 1.11 -9.90
CA GLU A 242 -41.67 2.22 -9.97
C GLU A 242 -41.02 3.62 -9.97
N GLY A 243 -39.75 3.72 -10.38
CA GLY A 243 -39.00 4.96 -10.40
C GLY A 243 -38.39 5.36 -9.05
N GLU A 244 -38.47 4.50 -8.03
CA GLU A 244 -37.88 4.75 -6.71
C GLU A 244 -36.39 4.40 -6.70
N SER A 245 -35.55 5.42 -6.54
CA SER A 245 -34.09 5.25 -6.45
C SER A 245 -33.63 4.73 -5.09
N CYS A 246 -34.47 4.76 -4.05
CA CYS A 246 -34.15 4.26 -2.71
C CYS A 246 -34.99 3.01 -2.37
N SER A 247 -34.39 1.99 -1.74
CA SER A 247 -35.09 0.75 -1.39
C SER A 247 -34.63 0.22 -0.05
N ARG A 248 -35.62 -0.04 0.82
CA ARG A 248 -35.41 -0.73 2.08
C ARG A 248 -34.87 -2.14 1.87
N ILE A 249 -35.27 -2.83 0.81
CA ILE A 249 -34.80 -4.19 0.54
C ILE A 249 -33.29 -4.21 0.26
N ARG A 250 -32.76 -3.21 -0.49
CA ARG A 250 -31.30 -3.09 -0.70
C ARG A 250 -30.55 -2.81 0.59
N TYR A 251 -31.06 -1.89 1.41
CA TYR A 251 -30.51 -1.61 2.73
C TYR A 251 -30.42 -2.87 3.60
N LEU A 252 -31.53 -3.61 3.71
CA LEU A 252 -31.60 -4.84 4.50
C LEU A 252 -30.69 -5.95 3.94
N MET A 253 -30.61 -6.08 2.62
CA MET A 253 -29.77 -7.07 1.96
C MET A 253 -28.28 -6.77 2.18
N ALA A 254 -27.87 -5.51 2.09
CA ALA A 254 -26.50 -5.10 2.37
C ALA A 254 -26.15 -5.35 3.85
N ASN A 255 -27.04 -4.99 4.79
CA ASN A 255 -26.83 -5.26 6.20
C ASN A 255 -26.68 -6.77 6.48
N LEU A 256 -27.55 -7.62 5.91
CA LEU A 256 -27.46 -9.07 6.10
C LEU A 256 -26.18 -9.65 5.51
N ARG A 257 -25.76 -9.24 4.30
CA ARG A 257 -24.49 -9.67 3.71
C ARG A 257 -23.30 -9.33 4.61
N THR A 258 -23.30 -8.12 5.16
CA THR A 258 -22.28 -7.66 6.11
C THR A 258 -22.26 -8.55 7.37
N GLU A 259 -23.42 -8.77 8.00
CA GLU A 259 -23.56 -9.66 9.18
C GLU A 259 -23.06 -11.09 8.88
N LEU A 260 -23.33 -11.62 7.68
CA LEU A 260 -22.93 -12.97 7.29
C LEU A 260 -21.43 -13.07 7.03
N LEU A 261 -20.80 -12.10 6.35
CA LEU A 261 -19.34 -12.09 6.15
C LEU A 261 -18.61 -11.94 7.50
N GLU A 262 -19.05 -11.00 8.33
CA GLU A 262 -18.51 -10.75 9.66
C GLU A 262 -18.56 -12.01 10.54
N SER A 263 -19.75 -12.62 10.67
CA SER A 263 -19.93 -13.80 11.53
C SER A 263 -19.32 -15.08 10.96
N ALA A 264 -19.37 -15.29 9.65
CA ALA A 264 -18.79 -16.48 9.02
C ALA A 264 -17.26 -16.42 9.00
N PHE A 265 -16.66 -15.25 8.79
CA PHE A 265 -15.21 -15.13 8.62
C PHE A 265 -14.54 -14.48 9.83
N ALA A 266 -14.69 -13.16 9.98
CA ALA A 266 -13.92 -12.36 10.94
C ALA A 266 -14.05 -12.89 12.38
N VAL A 267 -15.29 -13.18 12.83
CA VAL A 267 -15.54 -13.70 14.18
C VAL A 267 -14.90 -15.08 14.38
N GLN A 268 -15.08 -16.02 13.43
CA GLN A 268 -14.54 -17.38 13.56
C GLN A 268 -13.01 -17.38 13.59
N ALA A 269 -12.35 -16.59 12.75
CA ALA A 269 -10.90 -16.43 12.74
C ALA A 269 -10.39 -15.78 14.03
N ALA A 270 -10.98 -14.65 14.44
CA ALA A 270 -10.60 -13.94 15.67
C ALA A 270 -10.77 -14.80 16.93
N GLU A 271 -11.88 -15.52 17.06
CA GLU A 271 -12.09 -16.44 18.18
C GLU A 271 -11.10 -17.60 18.18
N TRP A 272 -10.78 -18.13 17.00
CA TRP A 272 -9.79 -19.18 16.87
C TRP A 272 -8.40 -18.71 17.32
N CYS A 273 -7.96 -17.54 16.85
CA CYS A 273 -6.68 -16.93 17.23
C CYS A 273 -6.61 -16.69 18.75
N ARG A 274 -7.66 -16.08 19.34
CA ARG A 274 -7.73 -15.83 20.79
C ARG A 274 -7.64 -17.11 21.63
N ARG A 275 -8.30 -18.20 21.21
CA ARG A 275 -8.22 -19.50 21.91
C ARG A 275 -6.82 -20.12 21.87
N HIS A 276 -6.02 -19.77 20.88
CA HIS A 276 -4.68 -20.29 20.65
C HIS A 276 -3.56 -19.33 21.09
N GLY A 277 -3.91 -18.19 21.69
CA GLY A 277 -2.92 -17.19 22.14
C GLY A 277 -2.24 -16.43 20.99
N LEU A 278 -2.88 -16.35 19.82
CA LEU A 278 -2.40 -15.62 18.65
C LEU A 278 -3.12 -14.28 18.50
N LEU A 279 -2.39 -13.29 18.00
CA LEU A 279 -2.95 -12.05 17.46
C LEU A 279 -3.57 -12.30 16.09
N TYR A 280 -4.72 -11.69 15.84
CA TYR A 280 -5.36 -11.66 14.53
C TYR A 280 -5.17 -10.29 13.86
N THR A 281 -4.67 -10.30 12.62
CA THR A 281 -4.48 -9.12 11.77
C THR A 281 -4.85 -9.43 10.32
N GLY A 282 -4.89 -8.42 9.46
CA GLY A 282 -5.29 -8.53 8.06
C GLY A 282 -6.13 -7.35 7.63
N HIS A 283 -6.80 -7.47 6.49
CA HIS A 283 -7.76 -6.48 5.99
C HIS A 283 -8.90 -7.18 5.24
N VAL A 284 -9.81 -6.41 4.66
CA VAL A 284 -11.03 -6.91 4.00
C VAL A 284 -11.17 -6.21 2.67
N PHE A 285 -11.41 -6.94 1.58
CA PHE A 285 -11.36 -6.33 0.25
C PHE A 285 -12.41 -5.23 0.04
N GLY A 286 -11.97 -4.08 -0.48
CA GLY A 286 -12.82 -3.00 -0.97
C GLY A 286 -13.10 -1.92 0.06
N GLU A 287 -12.17 -1.65 0.97
CA GLU A 287 -12.29 -0.66 2.04
C GLU A 287 -12.15 0.81 1.60
N GLU A 288 -11.77 1.07 0.35
CA GLU A 288 -11.30 2.36 -0.15
C GLU A 288 -12.39 3.44 -0.11
N ASN A 289 -13.64 3.08 -0.42
CA ASN A 289 -14.76 4.02 -0.40
C ASN A 289 -16.12 3.33 -0.17
N VAL A 290 -17.17 4.14 0.03
CA VAL A 290 -18.51 3.64 0.33
C VAL A 290 -19.12 2.74 -0.76
N ILE A 291 -18.72 2.92 -2.03
CA ILE A 291 -19.24 2.13 -3.15
C ILE A 291 -18.54 0.78 -3.23
N THR A 292 -17.21 0.75 -3.13
CA THR A 292 -16.43 -0.49 -3.12
C THR A 292 -16.80 -1.35 -1.91
N GLN A 293 -16.97 -0.74 -0.73
CA GLN A 293 -17.46 -1.44 0.45
C GLN A 293 -18.84 -2.07 0.21
N THR A 294 -19.81 -1.30 -0.30
CA THR A 294 -21.16 -1.83 -0.61
C THR A 294 -21.11 -3.06 -1.53
N ARG A 295 -20.19 -3.06 -2.50
CA ARG A 295 -20.00 -4.16 -3.44
C ARG A 295 -19.35 -5.37 -2.76
N ASN A 296 -18.26 -5.17 -2.02
CA ASN A 296 -17.29 -6.23 -1.73
C ASN A 296 -17.35 -6.75 -0.29
N CYS A 297 -17.59 -5.90 0.72
CA CYS A 297 -17.50 -6.31 2.13
C CYS A 297 -18.68 -5.84 3.00
N GLY A 298 -19.54 -4.97 2.48
CA GLY A 298 -20.57 -4.32 3.26
C GLY A 298 -20.00 -3.11 4.01
N SER A 299 -19.36 -3.35 5.17
CA SER A 299 -18.69 -2.35 6.02
C SER A 299 -17.33 -2.86 6.45
N ALA A 300 -16.27 -2.12 6.09
CA ALA A 300 -14.90 -2.45 6.48
C ALA A 300 -14.71 -2.38 8.00
N MET A 301 -15.26 -1.34 8.64
CA MET A 301 -15.15 -1.13 10.10
C MET A 301 -15.73 -2.31 10.89
N ARG A 302 -16.88 -2.84 10.47
CA ARG A 302 -17.51 -4.00 11.11
C ARG A 302 -16.71 -5.29 10.96
N PHE A 303 -15.93 -5.42 9.90
CA PHE A 303 -15.06 -6.57 9.71
C PHE A 303 -13.82 -6.47 10.59
N VAL A 304 -13.08 -5.37 10.48
CA VAL A 304 -11.76 -5.21 11.12
C VAL A 304 -11.86 -5.01 12.64
N ARG A 305 -13.03 -4.68 13.21
CA ARG A 305 -13.22 -4.58 14.67
C ARG A 305 -12.94 -5.88 15.44
N HIS A 306 -12.92 -7.01 14.75
CA HIS A 306 -12.62 -8.32 15.36
C HIS A 306 -11.12 -8.65 15.36
N MET A 307 -10.29 -7.84 14.72
CA MET A 307 -8.84 -8.01 14.70
C MET A 307 -8.18 -7.36 15.93
N ASP A 308 -7.14 -8.01 16.46
CA ASP A 308 -6.31 -7.46 17.55
C ASP A 308 -5.40 -6.32 17.03
N ILE A 309 -5.02 -6.41 15.75
CA ILE A 309 -4.36 -5.35 14.99
C ILE A 309 -5.17 -5.18 13.69
N PRO A 310 -6.14 -4.25 13.63
CA PRO A 310 -6.89 -4.02 12.40
C PRO A 310 -5.97 -3.46 11.31
N GLY A 311 -6.13 -3.95 10.08
CA GLY A 311 -5.33 -3.57 8.93
C GLY A 311 -6.13 -2.93 7.80
N VAL A 312 -5.38 -2.48 6.79
CA VAL A 312 -5.83 -1.84 5.55
C VAL A 312 -4.82 -2.13 4.45
N ASP A 313 -5.25 -2.12 3.19
CA ASP A 313 -4.38 -2.27 2.02
C ASP A 313 -4.18 -0.97 1.22
N LEU A 314 -2.94 -0.72 0.78
CA LEU A 314 -2.53 0.37 -0.11
C LEU A 314 -1.54 -0.17 -1.15
N LEU A 315 -2.01 -0.35 -2.38
CA LEU A 315 -1.22 -0.96 -3.44
C LEU A 315 -0.08 0.00 -3.87
N SER A 316 -0.40 1.07 -4.60
CA SER A 316 0.60 1.93 -5.24
C SER A 316 0.73 3.33 -4.62
N ASP A 317 1.77 4.09 -4.99
CA ASP A 317 1.97 5.46 -4.54
C ASP A 317 1.12 6.50 -5.32
N HIS A 318 0.33 6.01 -6.27
CA HIS A 318 -0.76 6.73 -6.92
C HIS A 318 -2.08 6.60 -6.15
N GLN A 319 -2.06 6.04 -4.93
CA GLN A 319 -3.23 5.95 -4.07
C GLN A 319 -3.09 6.83 -2.83
N LEU A 320 -4.15 7.56 -2.49
CA LEU A 320 -4.28 8.39 -1.28
C LEU A 320 -5.63 8.11 -0.59
N ILE A 321 -5.87 6.84 -0.26
CA ILE A 321 -7.11 6.30 0.35
C ILE A 321 -7.26 6.68 1.84
N TYR A 322 -7.34 7.98 2.12
CA TYR A 322 -7.37 8.52 3.48
C TYR A 322 -8.52 7.98 4.33
N ASP A 323 -9.67 7.72 3.71
CA ASP A 323 -10.84 7.21 4.41
C ASP A 323 -10.64 5.78 4.92
N ALA A 324 -9.99 4.91 4.15
CA ALA A 324 -9.62 3.57 4.61
C ALA A 324 -8.74 3.64 5.87
N MET A 325 -7.70 4.47 5.85
CA MET A 325 -6.80 4.67 7.01
C MET A 325 -7.54 5.17 8.25
N LEU A 326 -8.40 6.18 8.08
CA LEU A 326 -9.15 6.78 9.17
C LEU A 326 -10.19 5.82 9.74
N GLN A 327 -10.91 5.07 8.91
CA GLN A 327 -11.87 4.04 9.35
C GLN A 327 -11.18 2.99 10.23
N THR A 328 -10.08 2.42 9.76
CA THR A 328 -9.33 1.39 10.49
C THR A 328 -8.74 1.94 11.79
N ALA A 329 -8.19 3.15 11.77
CA ALA A 329 -7.69 3.82 12.97
C ALA A 329 -8.79 4.15 13.99
N SER A 330 -9.98 4.52 13.54
CA SER A 330 -11.13 4.75 14.41
C SER A 330 -11.57 3.48 15.12
N VAL A 331 -11.62 2.35 14.40
CA VAL A 331 -11.94 1.05 15.00
C VAL A 331 -10.90 0.64 16.03
N ALA A 332 -9.60 0.80 15.72
CA ALA A 332 -8.54 0.52 16.69
C ALA A 332 -8.72 1.34 17.97
N HIS A 333 -8.93 2.66 17.85
CA HIS A 333 -9.14 3.54 19.00
C HIS A 333 -10.38 3.15 19.82
N GLN A 334 -11.51 2.85 19.16
CA GLN A 334 -12.76 2.43 19.80
C GLN A 334 -12.63 1.09 20.53
N ASN A 335 -11.78 0.18 20.02
CA ASN A 335 -11.44 -1.08 20.70
C ASN A 335 -10.40 -0.91 21.83
N GLY A 336 -9.84 0.29 22.02
CA GLY A 336 -8.74 0.54 22.95
C GLY A 336 -7.38 0.05 22.45
N GLY A 337 -7.30 -0.34 21.16
CA GLY A 337 -6.08 -0.69 20.47
C GLY A 337 -5.28 0.55 20.10
N ARG A 338 -3.95 0.38 20.04
CA ARG A 338 -2.99 1.43 19.64
C ARG A 338 -2.20 1.05 18.39
N ARG A 339 -2.44 -0.14 17.85
CA ARG A 339 -1.77 -0.65 16.65
C ARG A 339 -2.76 -0.73 15.51
N VAL A 340 -2.34 -0.18 14.38
CA VAL A 340 -3.03 -0.30 13.09
C VAL A 340 -1.96 -0.68 12.08
N LEU A 341 -2.24 -1.74 11.31
CA LEU A 341 -1.35 -2.24 10.28
C LEU A 341 -1.77 -1.68 8.91
N SER A 342 -0.82 -1.47 8.02
CA SER A 342 -1.10 -1.20 6.60
C SER A 342 -0.24 -2.10 5.72
N GLU A 343 -0.85 -2.85 4.81
CA GLU A 343 -0.16 -3.43 3.67
C GLU A 343 0.17 -2.31 2.67
N SER A 344 1.42 -2.25 2.20
CA SER A 344 1.88 -1.14 1.35
C SER A 344 2.88 -1.60 0.29
N PHE A 345 2.86 -0.91 -0.85
CA PHE A 345 3.85 -0.92 -1.95
C PHE A 345 3.63 -1.95 -3.08
N ALA A 346 2.51 -2.66 -3.07
CA ALA A 346 2.17 -3.57 -4.16
C ALA A 346 1.99 -2.84 -5.50
N GLY A 347 2.67 -3.32 -6.55
CA GLY A 347 2.52 -2.73 -7.88
C GLY A 347 3.09 -1.31 -8.02
N THR A 348 4.14 -0.98 -7.26
CA THR A 348 4.89 0.28 -7.39
C THR A 348 6.05 0.20 -8.39
N GLY A 349 6.40 -1.01 -8.85
CA GLY A 349 7.45 -1.24 -9.83
C GLY A 349 8.88 -1.25 -9.27
N TRP A 350 9.82 -1.75 -10.06
CA TRP A 350 11.23 -1.92 -9.67
C TRP A 350 11.98 -0.62 -9.37
N ASP A 351 11.41 0.53 -9.72
CA ASP A 351 11.95 1.87 -9.55
C ASP A 351 11.33 2.66 -8.38
N TYR A 352 10.63 2.00 -7.47
CA TYR A 352 10.03 2.66 -6.31
C TYR A 352 11.08 3.10 -5.27
N PRO A 353 11.33 4.42 -5.10
CA PRO A 353 12.47 4.90 -4.32
C PRO A 353 12.18 4.99 -2.81
N LEU A 354 13.22 5.01 -1.97
CA LEU A 354 13.09 4.98 -0.51
C LEU A 354 12.46 6.26 0.05
N TYR A 355 12.66 7.41 -0.61
CA TYR A 355 11.93 8.61 -0.21
C TYR A 355 10.44 8.51 -0.51
N ALA A 356 10.03 7.80 -1.56
CA ALA A 356 8.63 7.58 -1.86
C ALA A 356 8.00 6.61 -0.86
N GLN A 357 8.72 5.52 -0.51
CA GLN A 357 8.34 4.62 0.58
C GLN A 357 8.17 5.38 1.90
N LYS A 358 9.15 6.23 2.29
CA LYS A 358 9.05 7.12 3.46
C LYS A 358 7.81 7.99 3.40
N ALA A 359 7.62 8.73 2.31
CA ALA A 359 6.51 9.65 2.16
C ALA A 359 5.16 8.92 2.26
N CYS A 360 5.08 7.73 1.66
CA CYS A 360 3.92 6.85 1.69
C CYS A 360 3.59 6.38 3.12
N MET A 361 4.59 5.92 3.88
CA MET A 361 4.40 5.50 5.27
C MET A 361 4.06 6.69 6.19
N GLU A 362 4.66 7.86 5.99
CA GLU A 362 4.45 9.01 6.87
C GLU A 362 3.06 9.62 6.78
N TRP A 363 2.46 9.74 5.59
CA TRP A 363 1.08 10.23 5.52
C TRP A 363 0.10 9.25 6.20
N GLN A 364 0.39 7.95 6.15
CA GLN A 364 -0.39 6.92 6.86
C GLN A 364 -0.20 7.00 8.37
N LEU A 365 1.04 7.21 8.86
CA LEU A 365 1.33 7.48 10.29
C LEU A 365 0.56 8.71 10.80
N ALA A 366 0.43 9.74 9.96
CA ALA A 366 -0.35 10.92 10.27
C ALA A 366 -1.87 10.65 10.37
N LEU A 367 -2.38 9.56 9.80
CA LEU A 367 -3.80 9.18 9.87
C LEU A 367 -4.09 8.05 10.87
N GLY A 368 -3.06 7.54 11.57
CA GLY A 368 -3.22 6.60 12.68
C GLY A 368 -2.70 5.19 12.42
N VAL A 369 -2.13 4.92 11.23
CA VAL A 369 -1.32 3.70 11.03
C VAL A 369 -0.11 3.76 11.95
N THR A 370 0.34 2.62 12.46
CA THR A 370 1.53 2.56 13.34
C THR A 370 2.51 1.47 12.93
N GLN A 371 2.05 0.46 12.20
CA GLN A 371 2.86 -0.67 11.75
C GLN A 371 2.60 -0.93 10.26
N PHE A 372 3.60 -1.41 9.55
CA PHE A 372 3.53 -1.64 8.11
C PHE A 372 3.81 -3.10 7.77
N CYS A 373 3.13 -3.57 6.74
CA CYS A 373 3.44 -4.77 5.99
C CYS A 373 3.92 -4.34 4.60
N SER A 374 5.20 -4.53 4.30
CA SER A 374 5.72 -4.15 2.98
C SER A 374 5.57 -5.29 1.98
N HIS A 375 4.91 -4.99 0.86
CA HIS A 375 4.78 -5.85 -0.30
C HIS A 375 5.88 -5.47 -1.32
N LEU A 376 6.82 -6.35 -1.71
CA LEU A 376 6.98 -7.76 -1.36
C LEU A 376 8.47 -8.10 -1.25
N ALA A 377 8.84 -9.04 -0.38
CA ALA A 377 10.19 -9.61 -0.36
C ALA A 377 10.18 -10.97 -1.07
N PHE A 378 10.83 -11.08 -2.23
CA PHE A 378 10.87 -12.36 -2.98
C PHE A 378 11.86 -13.36 -2.38
N TYR A 379 11.43 -14.61 -2.21
CA TYR A 379 12.36 -15.71 -1.93
C TYR A 379 13.30 -15.95 -3.11
N THR A 380 12.79 -15.88 -4.34
CA THR A 380 13.61 -15.93 -5.57
C THR A 380 12.97 -15.13 -6.71
N LEU A 381 13.76 -14.65 -7.65
CA LEU A 381 13.27 -14.04 -8.90
C LEU A 381 12.92 -15.06 -9.99
N ARG A 382 13.08 -16.36 -9.74
CA ARG A 382 12.92 -17.40 -10.77
C ARG A 382 11.57 -17.36 -11.48
N GLY A 383 11.60 -17.38 -12.81
CA GLY A 383 10.43 -17.48 -13.67
C GLY A 383 9.43 -16.33 -13.46
N GLU A 384 8.15 -16.68 -13.25
CA GLU A 384 7.07 -15.68 -13.21
C GLU A 384 7.08 -14.84 -11.94
N ALA A 385 7.78 -15.30 -10.90
CA ALA A 385 7.78 -14.63 -9.61
C ALA A 385 8.36 -13.22 -9.64
N LYS A 386 9.36 -12.92 -10.47
CA LYS A 386 9.94 -11.56 -10.57
C LYS A 386 8.96 -10.49 -11.07
N ARG A 387 7.80 -10.91 -11.56
CA ARG A 387 6.72 -10.06 -12.10
C ARG A 387 5.50 -10.01 -11.18
N ASP A 388 5.51 -10.72 -10.05
CA ASP A 388 4.42 -10.76 -9.07
C ASP A 388 4.34 -9.44 -8.29
N TYR A 389 3.73 -8.42 -8.88
CA TYR A 389 3.53 -7.07 -8.33
C TYR A 389 4.82 -6.47 -7.71
N PRO A 390 5.90 -6.28 -8.52
CA PRO A 390 7.20 -5.78 -8.04
C PRO A 390 7.10 -4.38 -7.43
N PRO A 391 8.10 -3.94 -6.62
CA PRO A 391 9.48 -4.46 -6.49
C PRO A 391 9.67 -5.59 -5.47
N SER A 392 10.83 -6.27 -5.52
CA SER A 392 11.38 -6.94 -4.34
C SER A 392 12.00 -5.90 -3.40
N ILE A 393 11.54 -5.81 -2.16
CA ILE A 393 12.14 -4.96 -1.11
C ILE A 393 13.23 -5.69 -0.30
N HIS A 394 13.92 -6.68 -0.89
CA HIS A 394 14.91 -7.52 -0.20
C HIS A 394 16.29 -7.48 -0.88
N TYR A 395 17.17 -8.47 -0.66
CA TYR A 395 18.57 -8.45 -1.11
C TYR A 395 18.75 -8.31 -2.63
N GLN A 396 17.70 -8.59 -3.41
CA GLN A 396 17.72 -8.39 -4.86
C GLN A 396 17.70 -6.92 -5.28
N SER A 397 17.22 -6.02 -4.40
CA SER A 397 17.25 -4.58 -4.63
C SER A 397 18.60 -3.99 -4.23
N PRO A 398 19.22 -3.12 -5.06
CA PRO A 398 20.58 -2.62 -4.81
C PRO A 398 20.68 -1.73 -3.56
N TYR A 399 19.55 -1.14 -3.12
CA TYR A 399 19.47 -0.27 -1.95
C TYR A 399 19.29 -1.02 -0.62
N PHE A 400 19.20 -2.36 -0.61
CA PHE A 400 18.78 -3.12 0.58
C PHE A 400 19.64 -2.84 1.84
N ARG A 401 20.93 -2.54 1.68
CA ARG A 401 21.84 -2.25 2.81
C ARG A 401 21.56 -0.92 3.50
N VAL A 402 20.89 0.03 2.82
CA VAL A 402 20.53 1.33 3.41
C VAL A 402 19.06 1.40 3.85
N GLU A 403 18.27 0.36 3.55
CA GLU A 403 16.86 0.21 3.98
C GLU A 403 16.69 0.41 5.49
N LYS A 404 17.68 -0.04 6.28
CA LYS A 404 17.66 0.07 7.74
C LYS A 404 17.39 1.50 8.24
N ILE A 405 17.86 2.51 7.52
CA ILE A 405 17.67 3.91 7.88
C ILE A 405 16.17 4.27 7.81
N LEU A 406 15.49 3.82 6.76
CA LEU A 406 14.04 3.99 6.63
C LEU A 406 13.30 3.22 7.72
N GLN A 407 13.67 1.95 7.94
CA GLN A 407 12.99 1.09 8.90
C GLN A 407 13.16 1.58 10.35
N ASP A 408 14.35 2.08 10.73
CA ASP A 408 14.58 2.68 12.04
C ASP A 408 13.77 3.98 12.22
N HIS A 409 13.75 4.85 11.19
CA HIS A 409 12.98 6.09 11.20
C HIS A 409 11.48 5.84 11.40
N ILE A 410 10.90 4.93 10.61
CA ILE A 410 9.47 4.59 10.65
C ILE A 410 9.11 3.87 11.95
N ALA A 411 9.95 2.92 12.41
CA ALA A 411 9.71 2.22 13.67
C ALA A 411 9.74 3.17 14.87
N SER A 412 10.64 4.15 14.89
CA SER A 412 10.70 5.17 15.95
C SER A 412 9.43 6.00 16.01
N ILE A 413 8.95 6.51 14.87
CA ILE A 413 7.69 7.29 14.83
C ILE A 413 6.51 6.39 15.20
N GLY A 414 6.39 5.22 14.59
CA GLY A 414 5.30 4.27 14.85
C GLY A 414 5.24 3.83 16.31
N THR A 415 6.38 3.62 16.96
CA THR A 415 6.45 3.27 18.40
C THR A 415 6.04 4.46 19.27
N LEU A 416 6.52 5.66 18.95
CA LEU A 416 6.16 6.88 19.70
C LEU A 416 4.66 7.23 19.57
N LEU A 417 4.06 6.99 18.41
CA LEU A 417 2.62 7.19 18.22
C LEU A 417 1.82 6.05 18.86
N GLY A 418 2.17 4.79 18.59
CA GLY A 418 1.49 3.59 19.09
C GLY A 418 1.61 3.33 20.59
N SER A 419 2.47 4.06 21.32
CA SER A 419 2.51 3.99 22.78
C SER A 419 1.56 4.98 23.47
N GLY A 420 0.91 5.89 22.73
CA GLY A 420 -0.02 6.89 23.25
C GLY A 420 -1.47 6.59 22.89
N ASN A 421 -2.41 7.26 23.58
CA ASN A 421 -3.81 7.26 23.20
C ASN A 421 -4.07 8.38 22.18
N PRO A 422 -4.77 8.11 21.06
CA PRO A 422 -5.13 9.14 20.10
C PRO A 422 -5.96 10.28 20.72
N VAL A 423 -5.68 11.52 20.32
CA VAL A 423 -6.46 12.70 20.73
C VAL A 423 -7.40 13.08 19.58
N ARG A 424 -8.60 12.50 19.58
CA ARG A 424 -9.62 12.67 18.54
C ARG A 424 -10.96 13.04 19.18
N PRO A 425 -11.22 14.32 19.48
CA PRO A 425 -12.37 14.74 20.28
C PRO A 425 -13.72 14.69 19.52
N ILE A 426 -13.70 14.47 18.21
CA ILE A 426 -14.88 14.56 17.33
C ILE A 426 -15.22 13.17 16.79
N LEU A 427 -16.50 12.77 16.86
CA LEU A 427 -17.03 11.62 16.12
C LEU A 427 -17.71 12.11 14.83
N VAL A 428 -17.48 11.44 13.70
CA VAL A 428 -18.19 11.65 12.44
C VAL A 428 -19.01 10.39 12.13
N VAL A 429 -20.33 10.53 12.02
CA VAL A 429 -21.19 9.40 11.62
C VAL A 429 -20.85 8.99 10.19
N HIS A 430 -20.58 7.70 9.96
CA HIS A 430 -20.16 7.20 8.66
C HIS A 430 -21.36 6.99 7.72
N PRO A 431 -21.36 7.54 6.49
CA PRO A 431 -22.58 7.65 5.68
C PRO A 431 -22.91 6.42 4.81
N LEU A 432 -22.25 5.29 5.06
CA LEU A 432 -22.29 4.07 4.23
C LEU A 432 -23.69 3.46 4.12
N GLU A 433 -24.47 3.47 5.19
CA GLU A 433 -25.84 2.95 5.18
C GLU A 433 -26.77 3.75 4.25
N SER A 434 -26.48 5.03 4.05
CA SER A 434 -27.15 5.85 3.04
C SER A 434 -26.77 5.46 1.61
N THR A 435 -25.59 4.87 1.38
CA THR A 435 -25.18 4.31 0.09
C THR A 435 -25.87 2.96 -0.15
N TRP A 436 -25.98 2.10 0.87
CA TRP A 436 -26.72 0.82 0.78
C TRP A 436 -28.21 1.02 0.45
N PHE A 437 -28.82 2.05 1.03
CA PHE A 437 -30.23 2.39 0.80
C PHE A 437 -30.48 2.97 -0.60
N TRP A 438 -29.47 3.66 -1.16
CA TRP A 438 -29.58 4.34 -2.44
C TRP A 438 -29.48 3.37 -3.63
N LYS A 439 -29.50 3.92 -4.85
CA LYS A 439 -29.62 3.30 -6.16
C LYS A 439 -28.84 1.97 -6.29
N PRO A 440 -29.38 0.95 -7.01
CA PRO A 440 -28.63 -0.28 -7.22
C PRO A 440 -27.35 -0.01 -8.02
N LEU A 441 -26.23 -0.62 -7.61
CA LEU A 441 -24.91 -0.36 -8.21
C LEU A 441 -24.86 -0.65 -9.72
N THR A 442 -25.66 -1.59 -10.20
CA THR A 442 -25.81 -1.92 -11.63
C THR A 442 -26.52 -0.84 -12.44
N ALA A 443 -27.21 0.09 -11.78
CA ALA A 443 -27.92 1.22 -12.37
C ALA A 443 -27.17 2.56 -12.21
N CYS A 444 -26.05 2.58 -11.48
CA CYS A 444 -25.27 3.80 -11.29
C CYS A 444 -24.59 4.21 -12.61
N THR A 445 -24.84 5.43 -13.03
CA THR A 445 -24.10 6.09 -14.10
C THR A 445 -22.72 6.51 -13.61
N ARG A 446 -21.79 6.88 -14.51
CA ARG A 446 -20.50 7.44 -14.10
C ARG A 446 -20.64 8.65 -13.17
N ALA A 447 -21.62 9.52 -13.43
CA ALA A 447 -21.91 10.68 -12.58
C ALA A 447 -22.41 10.28 -11.20
N ASP A 448 -23.22 9.22 -11.10
CA ASP A 448 -23.66 8.64 -9.82
C ASP A 448 -22.47 8.16 -9.00
N TYR A 449 -21.57 7.39 -9.63
CA TYR A 449 -20.34 6.90 -9.00
C TYR A 449 -19.48 8.07 -8.48
N GLU A 450 -19.20 9.06 -9.33
CA GLU A 450 -18.37 10.22 -8.96
C GLU A 450 -19.00 11.09 -7.87
N SER A 451 -20.32 11.24 -7.85
CA SER A 451 -21.02 12.03 -6.84
C SER A 451 -20.99 11.34 -5.48
N GLU A 452 -21.33 10.04 -5.46
CA GLU A 452 -21.43 9.27 -4.23
C GLU A 452 -20.05 9.00 -3.62
N SER A 453 -19.03 8.69 -4.43
CA SER A 453 -17.66 8.47 -3.95
C SER A 453 -17.02 9.72 -3.34
N ARG A 454 -17.40 10.93 -3.81
CA ARG A 454 -16.85 12.21 -3.32
C ARG A 454 -17.54 12.74 -2.07
N ARG A 455 -18.69 12.20 -1.65
CA ARG A 455 -19.49 12.72 -0.54
C ARG A 455 -18.70 12.72 0.78
N LEU A 456 -18.04 11.61 1.11
CA LEU A 456 -17.22 11.48 2.30
C LEU A 456 -15.87 12.24 2.20
N PRO A 457 -15.08 12.10 1.11
CA PRO A 457 -13.87 12.88 0.89
C PRO A 457 -14.02 14.39 1.05
N ARG A 458 -15.14 14.97 0.60
CA ARG A 458 -15.42 16.42 0.76
C ARG A 458 -15.48 16.84 2.22
N LEU A 459 -16.18 16.07 3.06
CA LEU A 459 -16.26 16.32 4.49
C LEU A 459 -14.90 16.11 5.16
N ARG A 460 -14.28 14.95 4.92
CA ARG A 460 -12.96 14.59 5.42
C ARG A 460 -11.94 15.68 5.13
N ASN A 461 -11.86 16.17 3.89
CA ASN A 461 -10.90 17.20 3.50
C ASN A 461 -11.10 18.51 4.25
N MET A 462 -12.34 18.91 4.52
CA MET A 462 -12.60 20.10 5.32
C MET A 462 -12.06 19.94 6.74
N LEU A 463 -12.29 18.79 7.37
CA LEU A 463 -11.81 18.48 8.72
C LEU A 463 -10.27 18.41 8.78
N LEU A 464 -9.64 17.69 7.86
CA LEU A 464 -8.17 17.55 7.78
C LEU A 464 -7.48 18.90 7.49
N ARG A 465 -8.03 19.68 6.55
CA ARG A 465 -7.54 21.04 6.25
C ARG A 465 -7.62 21.94 7.49
N ALA A 466 -8.73 21.85 8.22
CA ALA A 466 -8.97 22.60 9.46
C ALA A 466 -8.20 22.05 10.68
N LYS A 467 -7.47 20.94 10.54
CA LYS A 467 -6.77 20.26 11.65
C LYS A 467 -7.70 19.86 12.80
N LEU A 468 -8.92 19.45 12.44
CA LEU A 468 -9.89 18.88 13.37
C LEU A 468 -9.70 17.36 13.38
N ALA A 469 -9.14 16.82 14.47
CA ALA A 469 -8.94 15.38 14.63
C ALA A 469 -10.28 14.70 14.95
N PHE A 470 -10.58 13.61 14.25
CA PHE A 470 -11.85 12.91 14.38
C PHE A 470 -11.71 11.40 14.18
N ASP A 471 -12.73 10.67 14.63
CA ASP A 471 -12.96 9.27 14.29
C ASP A 471 -14.27 9.09 13.53
N TYR A 472 -14.34 8.06 12.69
CA TYR A 472 -15.59 7.59 12.11
C TYR A 472 -16.38 6.69 13.08
N GLY A 473 -17.70 6.80 13.04
CA GLY A 473 -18.64 5.93 13.75
C GLY A 473 -19.54 5.17 12.78
N ASP A 474 -19.33 3.85 12.68
CA ASP A 474 -20.25 2.93 12.00
C ASP A 474 -21.56 2.81 12.79
N GLU A 475 -22.71 2.96 12.14
CA GLU A 475 -24.00 3.02 12.84
C GLU A 475 -24.38 1.70 13.55
N ALA A 476 -23.97 0.54 13.03
CA ALA A 476 -24.20 -0.73 13.71
C ALA A 476 -23.32 -0.84 14.96
N MET A 477 -22.05 -0.45 14.87
CA MET A 477 -21.16 -0.39 16.05
C MET A 477 -21.67 0.61 17.10
N LEU A 478 -22.11 1.80 16.69
CA LEU A 478 -22.71 2.79 17.60
C LEU A 478 -23.94 2.22 18.33
N SER A 479 -24.72 1.39 17.66
CA SER A 479 -25.89 0.74 18.25
C SER A 479 -25.54 -0.28 19.33
N GLU A 480 -24.39 -0.95 19.21
CA GLU A 480 -23.97 -2.03 20.10
C GLU A 480 -23.13 -1.54 21.29
N ILE A 481 -22.21 -0.60 21.04
CA ILE A 481 -21.19 -0.17 22.02
C ILE A 481 -21.17 1.36 22.24
N GLY A 482 -22.13 2.09 21.66
CA GLY A 482 -22.32 3.52 21.87
C GLY A 482 -23.07 3.83 23.16
N SER A 483 -22.64 4.86 23.89
CA SER A 483 -23.31 5.33 25.12
C SER A 483 -23.02 6.80 25.41
N VAL A 484 -23.80 7.41 26.30
CA VAL A 484 -23.57 8.78 26.78
C VAL A 484 -23.10 8.72 28.23
N ASP A 485 -21.98 9.39 28.52
CA ASP A 485 -21.36 9.46 29.85
C ASP A 485 -21.10 10.93 30.20
N GLY A 486 -21.97 11.49 31.04
CA GLY A 486 -21.99 12.94 31.30
C GLY A 486 -22.20 13.73 30.01
N LYS A 487 -21.25 14.62 29.68
CA LYS A 487 -21.26 15.44 28.45
C LYS A 487 -20.49 14.81 27.28
N ASN A 488 -20.13 13.53 27.39
CA ASN A 488 -19.33 12.84 26.38
C ASN A 488 -20.14 11.73 25.71
N LEU A 489 -19.92 11.58 24.41
CA LEU A 489 -20.34 10.43 23.63
C LEU A 489 -19.22 9.38 23.69
N ARG A 490 -19.54 8.15 24.07
CA ARG A 490 -18.57 7.06 24.15
C ARG A 490 -18.89 5.99 23.11
N VAL A 491 -17.85 5.44 22.50
CA VAL A 491 -17.94 4.28 21.59
C VAL A 491 -16.85 3.31 22.01
N GLY A 492 -17.23 2.25 22.72
CA GLY A 492 -16.27 1.35 23.37
C GLY A 492 -15.33 2.11 24.32
N CYS A 493 -14.03 2.07 24.03
CA CYS A 493 -12.97 2.73 24.79
C CYS A 493 -12.76 4.20 24.42
N ALA A 494 -13.26 4.67 23.27
CA ALA A 494 -13.09 6.04 22.81
C ALA A 494 -14.17 6.98 23.36
N SER A 495 -13.82 8.26 23.52
CA SER A 495 -14.69 9.30 24.07
C SER A 495 -14.61 10.58 23.24
N TYR A 496 -15.77 11.17 22.96
CA TYR A 496 -15.95 12.30 22.06
C TYR A 496 -16.75 13.41 22.75
N VAL A 497 -16.39 14.66 22.48
CA VAL A 497 -17.08 15.86 23.04
C VAL A 497 -17.97 16.54 22.00
N ALA A 498 -17.85 16.15 20.73
CA ALA A 498 -18.73 16.60 19.66
C ALA A 498 -19.00 15.47 18.65
N ALA A 499 -20.16 15.52 18.00
CA ALA A 499 -20.54 14.64 16.90
C ALA A 499 -20.89 15.45 15.65
N VAL A 500 -20.42 14.99 14.50
CA VAL A 500 -20.72 15.52 13.16
C VAL A 500 -21.57 14.50 12.42
N VAL A 501 -22.75 14.92 11.99
CA VAL A 501 -23.62 14.12 11.15
C VAL A 501 -23.52 14.64 9.71
N PRO A 502 -22.96 13.86 8.76
CA PRO A 502 -22.94 14.28 7.36
C PRO A 502 -24.37 14.33 6.79
N GLU A 503 -24.50 14.75 5.53
CA GLU A 503 -25.77 14.59 4.82
C GLU A 503 -26.09 13.09 4.69
N LEU A 504 -27.20 12.66 5.30
CA LEU A 504 -27.66 11.27 5.31
C LEU A 504 -29.00 11.15 4.57
N ARG A 505 -29.16 10.06 3.82
CA ARG A 505 -30.46 9.66 3.23
C ARG A 505 -31.28 8.90 4.26
N THR A 506 -30.63 8.06 5.05
CA THR A 506 -31.21 7.36 6.18
C THR A 506 -30.22 7.27 7.33
N ILE A 507 -30.75 7.17 8.55
CA ILE A 507 -30.02 6.97 9.81
C ILE A 507 -30.72 5.88 10.62
N ARG A 508 -29.98 5.06 11.36
CA ARG A 508 -30.57 4.11 12.31
C ARG A 508 -31.32 4.82 13.42
N SER A 509 -32.46 4.28 13.83
CA SER A 509 -33.21 4.81 14.98
C SER A 509 -32.39 4.80 16.27
N THR A 510 -31.53 3.79 16.45
CA THR A 510 -30.58 3.66 17.57
C THR A 510 -29.52 4.76 17.56
N THR A 511 -28.90 5.04 16.41
CA THR A 511 -27.93 6.14 16.25
C THR A 511 -28.58 7.50 16.50
N LEU A 512 -29.76 7.72 15.92
CA LEU A 512 -30.51 8.97 16.11
C LEU A 512 -30.85 9.21 17.59
N LYS A 513 -31.30 8.17 18.29
CA LYS A 513 -31.60 8.22 19.73
C LYS A 513 -30.35 8.48 20.57
N LEU A 514 -29.22 7.85 20.23
CA LEU A 514 -27.95 8.06 20.93
C LEU A 514 -27.49 9.52 20.80
N LEU A 515 -27.59 10.11 19.60
CA LEU A 515 -27.28 11.52 19.36
C LEU A 515 -28.26 12.46 20.06
N GLU A 516 -29.54 12.11 20.13
CA GLU A 516 -30.53 12.86 20.91
C GLU A 516 -30.16 12.89 22.40
N GLN A 517 -29.83 11.73 22.98
CA GLN A 517 -29.39 11.63 24.37
C GLN A 517 -28.12 12.43 24.64
N PHE A 518 -27.17 12.40 23.70
CA PHE A 518 -25.94 13.15 23.82
C PHE A 518 -26.19 14.66 23.80
N ALA A 519 -27.04 15.14 22.88
CA ALA A 519 -27.45 16.54 22.83
C ALA A 519 -28.22 16.97 24.10
N ASP A 520 -29.13 16.12 24.59
CA ASP A 520 -29.90 16.37 25.82
C ASP A 520 -28.99 16.45 27.07
N ALA A 521 -27.87 15.73 27.07
CA ALA A 521 -26.85 15.82 28.11
C ALA A 521 -25.93 17.06 27.98
N GLY A 522 -26.14 17.90 26.96
CA GLY A 522 -25.35 19.10 26.68
C GLY A 522 -24.12 18.86 25.81
N GLY A 523 -24.04 17.69 25.16
CA GLY A 523 -23.06 17.39 24.12
C GLY A 523 -23.31 18.19 22.84
N LYS A 524 -22.27 18.44 22.05
CA LYS A 524 -22.37 19.21 20.80
C LYS A 524 -22.65 18.28 19.63
N VAL A 525 -23.79 18.45 18.96
CA VAL A 525 -24.09 17.77 17.68
C VAL A 525 -24.25 18.81 16.58
N VAL A 526 -23.46 18.68 15.51
CA VAL A 526 -23.59 19.50 14.28
C VAL A 526 -23.97 18.61 13.11
N TYR A 527 -24.75 19.12 12.17
CA TYR A 527 -25.12 18.36 10.97
C TYR A 527 -25.02 19.18 9.68
N LEU A 528 -24.77 18.48 8.58
CA LEU A 528 -24.68 19.01 7.23
C LEU A 528 -25.93 18.65 6.41
N GLY A 529 -26.36 19.55 5.53
CA GLY A 529 -27.49 19.32 4.63
C GLY A 529 -28.83 19.34 5.36
N ALA A 530 -29.79 18.58 4.85
CA ALA A 530 -31.11 18.44 5.46
C ALA A 530 -31.14 17.29 6.48
N ALA A 531 -32.11 17.32 7.40
CA ALA A 531 -32.44 16.14 8.20
C ALA A 531 -32.85 14.97 7.27
N PRO A 532 -32.43 13.72 7.56
CA PRO A 532 -32.76 12.57 6.73
C PRO A 532 -34.26 12.37 6.70
N GLY A 533 -34.81 12.13 5.50
CA GLY A 533 -36.22 11.80 5.33
C GLY A 533 -36.60 10.41 5.83
N PHE A 534 -35.61 9.56 6.11
CA PHE A 534 -35.79 8.16 6.45
C PHE A 534 -35.03 7.76 7.71
N VAL A 535 -35.66 6.96 8.56
CA VAL A 535 -35.03 6.27 9.70
C VAL A 535 -35.21 4.77 9.50
N ASP A 536 -34.13 4.00 9.63
CA ASP A 536 -34.13 2.55 9.32
C ASP A 536 -34.68 2.24 7.90
N ALA A 537 -34.34 3.10 6.92
CA ALA A 537 -34.82 3.05 5.54
C ALA A 537 -36.36 3.12 5.39
N LEU A 538 -37.06 3.72 6.35
CA LEU A 538 -38.50 4.00 6.32
C LEU A 538 -38.79 5.48 6.51
N PRO A 539 -39.83 6.06 5.87
CA PRO A 539 -40.24 7.43 6.13
C PRO A 539 -40.49 7.64 7.62
N HIS A 540 -39.88 8.67 8.21
CA HIS A 540 -39.98 8.91 9.65
C HIS A 540 -40.31 10.38 9.95
N PRO A 541 -41.51 10.69 10.47
CA PRO A 541 -41.94 12.08 10.67
C PRO A 541 -41.12 12.80 11.76
N ASP A 542 -40.60 12.09 12.76
CA ASP A 542 -39.91 12.73 13.89
C ASP A 542 -38.40 12.97 13.70
N ALA A 543 -37.79 12.55 12.58
CA ALA A 543 -36.36 12.77 12.36
C ALA A 543 -36.01 14.26 12.40
N GLY A 544 -36.84 15.08 11.74
CA GLY A 544 -36.72 16.54 11.77
C GLY A 544 -36.88 17.14 13.17
N ARG A 545 -37.75 16.58 14.01
CA ARG A 545 -37.95 17.04 15.40
C ARG A 545 -36.70 16.84 16.25
N ILE A 546 -36.02 15.71 16.12
CA ILE A 546 -34.77 15.45 16.85
C ILE A 546 -33.66 16.35 16.32
N TYR A 547 -33.55 16.53 15.00
CA TYR A 547 -32.54 17.38 14.37
C TYR A 547 -32.65 18.87 14.77
N GLN A 548 -33.80 19.35 15.25
CA GLN A 548 -33.93 20.70 15.83
C GLN A 548 -33.08 20.90 17.09
N LYS A 549 -32.70 19.81 17.78
CA LYS A 549 -31.76 19.86 18.90
C LYS A 549 -30.31 20.00 18.45
N PHE A 550 -30.03 19.74 17.18
CA PHE A 550 -28.68 19.78 16.61
C PHE A 550 -28.44 21.13 15.91
N ARG A 551 -27.18 21.49 15.74
CA ARG A 551 -26.82 22.74 15.06
C ARG A 551 -26.61 22.50 13.55
N PRO A 552 -27.43 23.07 12.66
CA PRO A 552 -27.13 23.04 11.23
C PRO A 552 -25.88 23.86 10.95
N VAL A 553 -25.02 23.33 10.08
CA VAL A 553 -23.83 24.02 9.57
C VAL A 553 -23.69 23.75 8.09
N THR A 554 -23.13 24.71 7.35
CA THR A 554 -22.58 24.42 6.02
C THR A 554 -21.18 23.84 6.14
N LEU A 555 -20.66 23.25 5.05
CA LEU A 555 -19.29 22.73 5.03
C LEU A 555 -18.26 23.83 5.32
N ALA A 556 -18.51 25.08 4.90
CA ALA A 556 -17.63 26.22 5.15
C ALA A 556 -17.66 26.71 6.61
N GLU A 557 -18.80 26.58 7.30
CA GLU A 557 -18.96 26.99 8.70
C GLU A 557 -18.48 25.93 9.69
N LEU A 558 -18.33 24.67 9.23
CA LEU A 558 -17.95 23.53 10.06
C LEU A 558 -16.68 23.78 10.90
N PRO A 559 -15.56 24.32 10.35
CA PRO A 559 -14.38 24.64 11.16
C PRO A 559 -14.66 25.62 12.31
N ALA A 560 -15.49 26.64 12.07
CA ALA A 560 -15.83 27.62 13.09
C ALA A 560 -16.75 27.03 14.17
N ALA A 561 -17.70 26.17 13.78
CA ALA A 561 -18.60 25.48 14.71
C ALA A 561 -17.87 24.53 15.68
N LEU A 562 -16.74 23.97 15.22
CA LEU A 562 -15.91 23.01 15.95
C LEU A 562 -14.59 23.62 16.50
N ALA A 563 -14.45 24.95 16.48
CA ALA A 563 -13.21 25.61 16.88
C ALA A 563 -12.80 25.35 18.35
N ALA A 564 -13.76 25.08 19.23
CA ALA A 564 -13.48 24.78 20.64
C ALA A 564 -12.85 23.38 20.83
N GLU A 565 -13.15 22.47 19.92
CA GLU A 565 -12.70 21.08 19.89
C GLU A 565 -11.34 20.92 19.18
N GLN A 566 -10.86 21.96 18.49
CA GLN A 566 -9.54 21.97 17.89
C GLN A 566 -8.43 21.88 18.95
N THR A 567 -7.45 21.00 18.73
CA THR A 567 -6.26 20.84 19.59
C THR A 567 -4.96 21.30 18.91
N VAL A 568 -4.97 21.33 17.57
CA VAL A 568 -3.84 21.75 16.73
C VAL A 568 -4.38 22.69 15.65
N SER A 569 -3.65 23.77 15.37
CA SER A 569 -3.94 24.69 14.25
C SER A 569 -2.64 24.95 13.50
N VAL A 570 -2.72 24.93 12.17
CA VAL A 570 -1.55 25.17 11.30
C VAL A 570 -1.91 26.19 10.23
N ARG A 571 -1.19 27.32 10.21
CA ARG A 571 -1.40 28.44 9.29
C ARG A 571 -0.15 28.80 8.50
N ASP A 572 -0.30 29.30 7.28
CA ASP A 572 0.81 29.81 6.48
C ASP A 572 1.16 31.28 6.85
N GLY A 573 2.13 31.85 6.13
CA GLY A 573 2.53 33.27 6.19
C GLY A 573 1.37 34.29 6.11
N ASN A 574 0.26 33.91 5.49
CA ASN A 574 -0.89 34.75 5.20
C ASN A 574 -2.10 34.46 6.12
N GLY A 575 -1.97 33.54 7.07
CA GLY A 575 -3.05 33.11 7.96
C GLY A 575 -4.02 32.10 7.35
N ASN A 576 -3.74 31.56 6.16
CA ASN A 576 -4.57 30.53 5.53
C ASN A 576 -4.31 29.15 6.12
N PHE A 577 -5.25 28.22 5.94
CA PHE A 577 -5.01 26.81 6.29
C PHE A 577 -3.90 26.22 5.42
N VAL A 578 -2.99 25.46 6.03
CA VAL A 578 -1.99 24.70 5.29
C VAL A 578 -2.57 23.33 4.95
N GLU A 579 -3.09 23.23 3.72
CA GLU A 579 -3.81 22.05 3.23
C GLU A 579 -2.96 20.78 3.10
N PRO A 580 -1.72 20.80 2.55
CA PRO A 580 -0.91 19.58 2.37
C PRO A 580 -0.40 18.93 3.65
N LEU A 581 -0.61 19.54 4.83
CA LEU A 581 -0.17 18.97 6.10
C LEU A 581 -1.24 18.06 6.70
N LEU A 582 -0.87 16.81 6.94
CA LEU A 582 -1.60 15.90 7.83
C LEU A 582 -0.95 15.89 9.21
N PHE A 583 -1.68 15.44 10.23
CA PHE A 583 -1.16 15.40 11.61
C PHE A 583 -1.76 14.26 12.43
N ASN A 584 -0.97 13.73 13.36
CA ASN A 584 -1.43 12.78 14.39
C ASN A 584 -1.11 13.28 15.80
N GLU A 585 -2.19 13.45 16.56
CA GLU A 585 -2.33 13.76 17.99
C GLU A 585 -2.25 12.54 18.93
N VAL A 586 -1.20 12.30 19.73
CA VAL A 586 -1.29 11.28 20.81
C VAL A 586 -0.90 11.80 22.20
N CYS A 587 -1.47 11.18 23.24
CA CYS A 587 -1.20 11.47 24.65
C CYS A 587 -0.70 10.19 25.36
N GLY A 588 0.49 10.25 25.94
CA GLY A 588 1.06 9.18 26.75
C GLY A 588 0.45 9.13 28.16
N GLU A 589 0.65 8.00 28.85
CA GLU A 589 0.10 7.77 30.20
C GLU A 589 0.63 8.74 31.26
N ASN A 590 1.83 9.29 31.05
CA ASN A 590 2.46 10.31 31.89
C ASN A 590 2.03 11.76 31.57
N GLY A 591 1.05 11.95 30.67
CA GLY A 591 0.58 13.24 30.19
C GLY A 591 1.50 13.92 29.16
N GLU A 592 2.57 13.26 28.69
CA GLU A 592 3.34 13.73 27.53
C GLU A 592 2.45 13.70 26.29
N ARG A 593 2.38 14.82 25.57
CA ARG A 593 1.68 14.89 24.27
C ARG A 593 2.72 14.81 23.17
N ARG A 594 2.37 14.15 22.07
CA ARG A 594 3.23 14.01 20.89
C ARG A 594 2.42 14.40 19.66
N LEU A 595 3.03 15.20 18.80
CA LEU A 595 2.43 15.75 17.59
C LEU A 595 3.33 15.42 16.40
N PHE A 596 2.83 14.56 15.52
CA PHE A 596 3.47 14.26 14.26
C PHE A 596 2.78 15.05 13.14
N LEU A 597 3.57 15.67 12.26
CA LEU A 597 3.11 16.46 11.11
C LEU A 597 3.88 16.01 9.87
N CYS A 598 3.18 15.77 8.76
CA CYS A 598 3.82 15.43 7.48
C CYS A 598 3.25 16.24 6.32
N ASN A 599 4.13 16.71 5.44
CA ASN A 599 3.76 17.33 4.19
C ASN A 599 3.55 16.26 3.12
N THR A 600 2.31 16.10 2.63
CA THR A 600 2.01 15.13 1.57
C THR A 600 2.54 15.56 0.20
N GLY A 601 2.99 16.80 0.05
CA GLY A 601 3.52 17.35 -1.20
C GLY A 601 2.46 17.70 -2.25
N CYS A 602 1.17 17.57 -1.92
CA CYS A 602 0.06 17.92 -2.81
C CYS A 602 -1.18 18.40 -2.02
N PRO A 603 -2.15 19.06 -2.68
CA PRO A 603 -3.46 19.32 -2.08
C PRO A 603 -4.17 18.02 -1.70
N LEU A 604 -5.15 18.11 -0.81
CA LEU A 604 -5.94 16.94 -0.41
C LEU A 604 -6.80 16.46 -1.61
N PRO A 605 -6.76 15.16 -1.96
CA PRO A 605 -7.44 14.64 -3.13
C PRO A 605 -8.96 14.71 -2.98
N LEU A 606 -9.66 15.04 -4.07
CA LEU A 606 -11.12 14.94 -4.22
C LEU A 606 -11.53 13.96 -5.33
N GLY A 607 -10.56 13.42 -6.07
CA GLY A 607 -10.77 12.49 -7.17
C GLY A 607 -11.08 11.08 -6.69
N SER A 608 -11.01 10.09 -7.59
CA SER A 608 -10.84 8.73 -7.11
C SER A 608 -9.53 8.71 -6.32
N ASP A 609 -9.53 8.20 -5.09
CA ASP A 609 -8.31 8.09 -4.28
C ASP A 609 -7.31 7.07 -4.90
N MET A 610 -7.58 6.62 -6.14
CA MET A 610 -6.82 5.65 -6.95
C MET A 610 -6.01 6.26 -8.09
N ASP A 611 -6.19 7.56 -8.39
CA ASP A 611 -5.52 8.27 -9.50
C ASP A 611 -4.71 9.48 -8.97
N ALA A 612 -4.08 9.33 -7.81
CA ALA A 612 -3.27 10.37 -7.19
C ALA A 612 -1.90 10.52 -7.88
N LYS A 613 -1.32 11.70 -7.71
CA LYS A 613 0.05 11.98 -8.17
C LYS A 613 1.06 11.13 -7.40
N SER A 614 2.01 10.54 -8.13
CA SER A 614 3.13 9.79 -7.56
C SER A 614 3.94 10.63 -6.58
N ALA A 615 4.78 9.99 -5.76
CA ALA A 615 5.72 10.73 -4.91
C ALA A 615 6.56 11.75 -5.71
N ASP A 616 6.94 11.41 -6.94
CA ASP A 616 7.75 12.23 -7.85
C ASP A 616 7.08 13.52 -8.34
N GLU A 617 5.76 13.55 -8.37
CA GLU A 617 4.99 14.71 -8.83
C GLU A 617 4.47 15.59 -7.68
N ARG A 618 4.54 15.08 -6.45
CA ARG A 618 4.11 15.78 -5.22
C ARG A 618 5.20 16.71 -4.71
N THR A 619 5.23 17.95 -5.22
CA THR A 619 6.35 18.90 -5.04
C THR A 619 6.09 20.09 -4.11
N LEU A 620 4.89 20.22 -3.53
CA LEU A 620 4.55 21.38 -2.70
C LEU A 620 5.45 21.48 -1.46
N THR A 621 5.96 22.69 -1.19
CA THR A 621 6.74 23.04 0.00
C THR A 621 6.01 24.06 0.85
N ILE A 622 6.37 24.14 2.13
CA ILE A 622 5.75 25.00 3.12
C ILE A 622 6.86 25.80 3.81
N PRO A 623 7.25 26.95 3.25
CA PRO A 623 8.41 27.70 3.75
C PRO A 623 8.19 28.28 5.15
N ARG A 624 6.93 28.51 5.54
CA ARG A 624 6.54 28.99 6.87
C ARG A 624 5.23 28.34 7.30
N ALA A 625 5.23 27.71 8.47
CA ALA A 625 4.09 27.09 9.11
C ALA A 625 4.01 27.54 10.58
N PHE A 626 2.97 28.28 10.92
CA PHE A 626 2.66 28.67 12.29
C PHE A 626 1.82 27.59 12.95
N ILE A 627 2.39 26.94 13.96
CA ILE A 627 1.76 25.88 14.73
C ILE A 627 1.19 26.50 16.01
N ARG A 628 -0.09 26.26 16.27
CA ARG A 628 -0.71 26.44 17.59
C ARG A 628 -1.08 25.07 18.13
N TRP A 629 -0.58 24.73 19.31
CA TRP A 629 -0.79 23.44 19.95
C TRP A 629 -1.32 23.60 21.37
N LYS A 630 -2.55 23.13 21.61
CA LYS A 630 -3.23 23.27 22.90
C LYS A 630 -2.49 22.47 23.97
N GLY A 631 -2.30 23.01 25.16
CA GLY A 631 -1.53 22.31 26.18
C GLY A 631 -1.33 23.06 27.48
N ASP A 632 -0.44 22.51 28.31
CA ASP A 632 -0.09 23.03 29.63
C ASP A 632 1.21 23.88 29.54
N PRO A 633 1.26 25.08 30.16
CA PRO A 633 2.47 25.89 30.19
C PRO A 633 3.68 25.23 30.88
N ALA A 634 3.48 24.23 31.75
CA ALA A 634 4.55 23.46 32.38
C ALA A 634 5.15 22.38 31.47
N ARG A 635 4.57 22.15 30.28
CA ARG A 635 4.94 21.10 29.34
C ARG A 635 5.36 21.73 28.01
N ILE A 636 6.65 22.04 27.90
CA ILE A 636 7.27 22.82 26.82
C ILE A 636 7.44 21.94 25.56
N PRO A 637 7.01 22.41 24.37
CA PRO A 637 7.24 21.68 23.12
C PRO A 637 8.72 21.59 22.78
N LEU A 638 9.16 20.41 22.34
CA LEU A 638 10.47 20.15 21.76
C LEU A 638 10.30 19.42 20.43
N GLU A 639 11.18 19.69 19.47
CA GLU A 639 11.28 18.89 18.25
C GLU A 639 12.12 17.64 18.53
N LEU A 640 11.65 16.50 18.02
CA LEU A 640 12.30 15.21 18.14
C LEU A 640 12.82 14.77 16.78
N ASP A 641 14.08 14.36 16.76
CA ASP A 641 14.65 13.62 15.63
C ASP A 641 14.43 12.12 15.87
N PRO A 642 13.54 11.45 15.11
CA PRO A 642 13.23 10.04 15.32
C PRO A 642 14.39 9.10 14.96
N THR A 643 15.39 9.56 14.22
CA THR A 643 16.55 8.75 13.82
C THR A 643 17.62 8.78 14.90
N THR A 644 17.88 9.95 15.49
CA THR A 644 18.95 10.13 16.48
C THR A 644 18.47 10.14 17.93
N GLY A 645 17.16 10.32 18.16
CA GLY A 645 16.57 10.55 19.48
C GLY A 645 16.84 11.94 20.05
N THR A 646 17.55 12.80 19.31
CA THR A 646 17.90 14.15 19.75
C THR A 646 16.63 14.99 19.97
N ARG A 647 16.60 15.71 21.09
CA ARG A 647 15.57 16.69 21.42
C ARG A 647 16.11 18.10 21.20
N ARG A 648 15.40 18.91 20.44
CA ARG A 648 15.77 20.30 20.13
C ARG A 648 14.71 21.26 20.65
N ARG A 649 15.15 22.37 21.23
CA ARG A 649 14.24 23.46 21.61
C ARG A 649 13.63 24.07 20.35
N VAL A 650 12.35 24.43 20.46
CA VAL A 650 11.67 25.28 19.48
C VAL A 650 11.41 26.65 20.11
N ASN A 651 11.42 27.69 19.29
CA ASN A 651 11.08 29.04 19.73
C ASN A 651 9.56 29.15 19.92
N ALA A 652 9.05 28.60 21.02
CA ALA A 652 7.63 28.53 21.35
C ALA A 652 7.24 29.48 22.49
N PHE A 653 6.03 30.04 22.38
CA PHE A 653 5.44 30.93 23.38
C PHE A 653 4.08 30.40 23.82
N PHE A 654 3.77 30.49 25.11
CA PHE A 654 2.46 30.09 25.62
C PHE A 654 1.52 31.29 25.76
N ARG A 655 0.33 31.21 25.17
CA ARG A 655 -0.71 32.25 25.23
C ARG A 655 -2.10 31.64 25.16
N ASN A 656 -3.01 32.07 26.04
CA ASN A 656 -4.44 31.71 26.01
C ASN A 656 -4.72 30.19 25.92
N GLY A 657 -3.88 29.35 26.55
CA GLY A 657 -4.03 27.88 26.51
C GLY A 657 -3.32 27.18 25.34
N TRP A 658 -2.53 27.91 24.55
CA TRP A 658 -1.86 27.41 23.35
C TRP A 658 -0.36 27.69 23.39
N TRP A 659 0.43 26.70 23.01
CA TRP A 659 1.80 26.90 22.56
C TRP A 659 1.81 27.35 21.10
N GLU A 660 2.56 28.39 20.78
CA GLU A 660 2.66 28.98 19.44
C GLU A 660 4.12 29.02 19.00
N PHE A 661 4.43 28.45 17.83
CA PHE A 661 5.78 28.43 17.25
C PHE A 661 5.75 28.33 15.73
N GLU A 662 6.86 28.66 15.08
CA GLU A 662 7.02 28.64 13.63
C GLU A 662 7.99 27.53 13.20
N THR A 663 7.70 26.87 12.07
CA THR A 663 8.58 25.90 11.41
C THR A 663 8.38 25.91 9.88
N ASN A 664 9.02 24.99 9.15
CA ASN A 664 8.92 24.82 7.70
C ASN A 664 8.90 23.34 7.30
N PHE A 665 8.37 23.04 6.12
CA PHE A 665 8.43 21.70 5.54
C PHE A 665 8.91 21.78 4.09
N GLY A 666 10.01 21.10 3.81
CA GLY A 666 10.39 20.71 2.47
C GLY A 666 9.34 19.80 1.84
N ARG A 667 9.55 19.49 0.56
CA ARG A 667 8.73 18.55 -0.19
C ARG A 667 8.78 17.18 0.51
N LEU A 668 7.64 16.58 0.85
CA LEU A 668 7.56 15.25 1.49
C LEU A 668 8.31 15.16 2.84
N GLU A 669 8.55 16.30 3.50
CA GLU A 669 9.19 16.37 4.81
C GLU A 669 8.16 16.15 5.94
N SER A 670 8.62 15.56 7.05
CA SER A 670 7.84 15.36 8.26
C SER A 670 8.58 15.91 9.48
N ARG A 671 7.84 16.20 10.55
CA ARG A 671 8.38 16.66 11.84
C ARG A 671 7.61 16.04 12.99
N LEU A 672 8.33 15.74 14.07
CA LEU A 672 7.77 15.17 15.28
C LEU A 672 8.06 16.11 16.46
N PHE A 673 7.05 16.40 17.26
CA PHE A 673 7.17 17.20 18.47
C PHE A 673 6.67 16.42 19.67
N ALA A 674 7.27 16.67 20.84
CA ALA A 674 6.78 16.14 22.11
C ALA A 674 6.85 17.22 23.20
N THR A 675 5.94 17.16 24.16
CA THR A 675 5.98 18.06 25.32
C THR A 675 6.88 17.51 26.42
N ALA A 676 7.70 18.37 27.03
CA ALA A 676 8.64 17.98 28.07
C ALA A 676 8.54 18.91 29.29
N GLY A 677 8.91 18.40 30.47
CA GLY A 677 9.07 19.25 31.66
C GLY A 677 10.24 20.22 31.53
N GLU A 678 10.31 21.20 32.43
CA GLU A 678 11.28 22.29 32.38
C GLU A 678 12.75 21.81 32.38
N GLU A 679 13.09 20.80 33.18
CA GLU A 679 14.45 20.24 33.23
C GLU A 679 14.86 19.61 31.91
N ALA A 680 13.99 18.79 31.32
CA ALA A 680 14.24 18.15 30.02
C ALA A 680 14.33 19.19 28.88
N ALA A 681 13.56 20.27 28.96
CA ALA A 681 13.65 21.38 28.00
C ALA A 681 14.96 22.17 28.14
N LYS A 682 15.48 22.35 29.37
CA LYS A 682 16.81 22.97 29.61
C LYS A 682 17.96 22.11 29.07
N ALA A 683 17.83 20.79 29.14
CA ALA A 683 18.82 19.85 28.63
C ALA A 683 18.80 19.67 27.09
N ALA A 684 17.74 20.12 26.42
CA ALA A 684 17.58 19.98 24.98
C ALA A 684 18.52 20.91 24.18
N GLU A 685 18.93 20.45 23.00
CA GLU A 685 19.83 21.20 22.12
C GLU A 685 19.21 22.54 21.68
N ALA A 686 20.07 23.46 21.25
CA ALA A 686 19.62 24.72 20.68
C ALA A 686 18.81 24.50 19.39
N PRO A 687 17.88 25.40 19.05
CA PRO A 687 17.20 25.35 17.75
C PRO A 687 18.21 25.41 16.60
N LEU A 688 17.92 24.73 15.50
CA LEU A 688 18.67 24.95 14.26
C LEU A 688 18.46 26.39 13.79
N PRO A 689 19.51 27.09 13.33
CA PRO A 689 19.36 28.44 12.80
C PRO A 689 18.47 28.39 11.55
N PRO A 690 17.54 29.35 11.36
CA PRO A 690 16.79 29.47 10.13
C PRO A 690 17.75 29.75 8.97
N ALA A 691 17.62 29.01 7.87
CA ALA A 691 18.41 29.23 6.67
C ALA A 691 17.89 30.49 5.95
N GLU A 692 18.33 31.67 6.37
CA GLU A 692 17.93 32.95 5.76
C GLU A 692 18.75 33.29 4.51
N SER A 693 20.00 32.81 4.43
CA SER A 693 20.84 32.91 3.23
C SER A 693 21.92 31.82 3.20
N VAL A 694 22.20 31.32 1.99
CA VAL A 694 23.17 30.26 1.74
C VAL A 694 24.30 30.84 0.89
N LYS A 695 25.56 30.68 1.34
CA LYS A 695 26.76 31.01 0.54
C LYS A 695 27.28 29.73 -0.09
N ILE A 696 27.33 29.69 -1.43
CA ILE A 696 27.99 28.60 -2.16
C ILE A 696 29.50 28.77 -2.00
N LEU A 697 30.18 27.74 -1.51
CA LEU A 697 31.62 27.71 -1.31
C LEU A 697 32.36 26.97 -2.43
N HIS A 698 31.69 26.01 -3.07
CA HIS A 698 32.26 25.22 -4.15
C HIS A 698 31.17 24.78 -5.15
N HIS A 699 31.55 24.65 -6.43
CA HIS A 699 30.76 24.05 -7.50
C HIS A 699 31.57 22.94 -8.18
N SER A 700 30.89 21.87 -8.61
CA SER A 700 31.47 20.81 -9.43
C SER A 700 30.49 20.45 -10.55
N SER A 701 30.87 20.75 -11.79
CA SER A 701 30.09 20.47 -13.01
C SER A 701 30.56 19.22 -13.75
N GLY A 702 31.39 18.40 -13.09
CA GLY A 702 31.99 17.19 -13.68
C GLY A 702 33.10 17.48 -14.70
N PRO A 703 33.55 16.45 -15.45
CA PRO A 703 33.12 15.06 -15.33
C PRO A 703 33.62 14.45 -14.00
N TRP A 704 32.81 13.58 -13.39
CA TRP A 704 33.13 12.88 -12.15
C TRP A 704 33.62 11.48 -12.44
N PHE A 705 34.61 11.00 -11.69
CA PHE A 705 35.02 9.59 -11.79
C PHE A 705 33.91 8.69 -11.27
N VAL A 706 33.57 7.66 -12.04
CA VAL A 706 32.52 6.71 -11.67
C VAL A 706 33.07 5.34 -11.31
N GLN A 707 32.48 4.76 -10.28
CA GLN A 707 32.71 3.39 -9.87
C GLN A 707 31.35 2.72 -9.60
N PRO A 708 30.88 1.86 -10.52
CA PRO A 708 29.71 1.04 -10.26
C PRO A 708 30.06 -0.04 -9.23
N ASP A 709 29.12 -0.38 -8.34
CA ASP A 709 29.28 -1.45 -7.34
C ASP A 709 28.94 -2.86 -7.88
N GLU A 710 28.27 -2.90 -9.03
CA GLU A 710 27.96 -4.10 -9.81
C GLU A 710 28.48 -3.96 -11.26
N PRO A 711 28.60 -5.06 -12.03
CA PRO A 711 28.91 -4.96 -13.45
C PRO A 711 27.86 -4.18 -14.24
N ASN A 712 28.27 -3.55 -15.35
CA ASN A 712 27.30 -3.02 -16.31
C ASN A 712 26.57 -4.17 -17.03
N VAL A 713 25.37 -3.86 -17.55
CA VAL A 713 24.43 -4.87 -18.03
C VAL A 713 24.07 -4.61 -19.50
N LEU A 714 23.98 -5.67 -20.29
CA LEU A 714 23.21 -5.68 -21.54
C LEU A 714 22.11 -6.75 -21.43
N VAL A 715 20.86 -6.33 -21.62
CA VAL A 715 19.67 -7.18 -21.51
C VAL A 715 19.36 -7.85 -22.86
N LEU A 716 19.30 -9.18 -22.85
CA LEU A 716 18.95 -10.02 -24.00
C LEU A 716 17.63 -10.75 -23.72
N ASP A 717 16.53 -10.19 -24.19
CA ASP A 717 15.16 -10.68 -23.98
C ASP A 717 14.36 -10.89 -25.28
N PHE A 718 15.01 -10.70 -26.43
CA PHE A 718 14.51 -11.10 -27.75
C PHE A 718 15.46 -12.12 -28.38
N ALA A 719 14.87 -13.19 -28.94
CA ALA A 719 15.62 -14.25 -29.58
C ALA A 719 14.92 -14.77 -30.83
N GLU A 720 15.70 -15.26 -31.78
CA GLU A 720 15.21 -16.24 -32.75
C GLU A 720 15.08 -17.58 -32.03
N TYR A 721 13.93 -18.23 -32.12
CA TYR A 721 13.65 -19.49 -31.45
C TYR A 721 13.24 -20.58 -32.43
N SER A 722 13.67 -21.80 -32.16
CA SER A 722 13.38 -22.98 -32.97
C SER A 722 12.99 -24.17 -32.11
N PHE A 723 12.16 -25.06 -32.65
CA PHE A 723 11.71 -26.28 -32.00
C PHE A 723 11.96 -27.47 -32.93
N GLY A 724 12.61 -28.53 -32.42
CA GLY A 724 12.95 -29.71 -33.22
C GLY A 724 13.84 -29.41 -34.44
N GLY A 725 14.61 -28.32 -34.39
CA GLY A 725 15.50 -27.88 -35.48
C GLY A 725 14.85 -26.99 -36.56
N ALA A 726 13.54 -26.75 -36.50
CA ALA A 726 12.86 -25.83 -37.42
C ALA A 726 12.68 -24.45 -36.76
N VAL A 727 13.06 -23.38 -37.46
CA VAL A 727 12.88 -21.99 -37.00
C VAL A 727 11.39 -21.73 -36.83
N ALA A 728 10.99 -21.35 -35.61
CA ALA A 728 9.61 -21.09 -35.26
C ALA A 728 9.27 -19.60 -35.31
N GLY A 729 10.21 -18.71 -34.94
CA GLY A 729 10.01 -17.27 -35.03
C GLY A 729 11.14 -16.44 -34.43
N TYR A 730 10.93 -15.12 -34.41
CA TYR A 730 11.73 -14.15 -33.66
C TYR A 730 10.77 -13.32 -32.81
N GLY A 731 11.07 -13.13 -31.53
CA GLY A 731 10.20 -12.40 -30.62
C GLY A 731 10.75 -12.35 -29.21
N HIS A 732 9.96 -11.77 -28.30
CA HIS A 732 10.31 -11.72 -26.89
C HIS A 732 10.39 -13.15 -26.31
N VAL A 733 11.28 -13.41 -25.36
CA VAL A 733 11.49 -14.75 -24.77
C VAL A 733 10.20 -15.36 -24.20
N ARG A 734 9.25 -14.54 -23.72
CA ARG A 734 7.93 -15.00 -23.26
C ARG A 734 7.05 -15.53 -24.40
N GLU A 735 7.18 -14.98 -25.60
CA GLU A 735 6.49 -15.50 -26.78
C GLU A 735 7.06 -16.85 -27.20
N ALA A 736 8.39 -17.01 -27.09
CA ALA A 736 9.04 -18.30 -27.29
C ALA A 736 8.58 -19.33 -26.25
N ASP A 737 8.45 -18.94 -24.97
CA ASP A 737 7.94 -19.81 -23.90
C ASP A 737 6.48 -20.23 -24.17
N ALA A 738 5.62 -19.27 -24.51
CA ALA A 738 4.23 -19.55 -24.88
C ALA A 738 4.12 -20.48 -26.10
N ALA A 739 4.96 -20.28 -27.12
CA ALA A 739 5.01 -21.15 -28.29
C ALA A 739 5.46 -22.58 -27.94
N ALA A 740 6.48 -22.73 -27.09
CA ALA A 740 6.95 -24.04 -26.61
C ALA A 740 5.85 -24.78 -25.84
N ARG A 741 5.16 -24.07 -24.92
CA ARG A 741 4.06 -24.61 -24.13
C ARG A 741 2.88 -25.06 -24.99
N ARG A 742 2.47 -24.23 -25.95
CA ARG A 742 1.42 -24.59 -26.94
C ARG A 742 1.76 -25.86 -27.71
N LEU A 743 3.01 -26.02 -28.13
CA LEU A 743 3.47 -27.22 -28.84
C LEU A 743 3.40 -28.48 -27.97
N LEU A 744 3.66 -28.34 -26.66
CA LEU A 744 3.58 -29.44 -25.70
C LEU A 744 2.16 -29.71 -25.17
N GLY A 745 1.19 -28.84 -25.45
CA GLY A 745 -0.15 -28.89 -24.88
C GLY A 745 -0.20 -28.46 -23.42
N GLU A 746 0.79 -27.70 -22.96
CA GLU A 746 0.88 -27.15 -21.61
C GLU A 746 0.20 -25.77 -21.55
N PRO A 747 -0.39 -25.38 -20.41
CA PRO A 747 -0.91 -24.03 -20.22
C PRO A 747 0.20 -22.97 -20.34
N GLU A 748 -0.12 -21.85 -20.99
CA GLU A 748 0.76 -20.67 -21.03
C GLU A 748 0.95 -20.11 -19.61
N ARG A 749 2.13 -19.52 -19.35
CA ARG A 749 2.43 -18.89 -18.08
C ARG A 749 1.74 -17.54 -17.97
N SER A 750 1.19 -17.26 -16.79
CA SER A 750 0.65 -15.96 -16.40
C SER A 750 0.75 -15.80 -14.89
N HIS A 751 0.45 -14.62 -14.37
CA HIS A 751 0.35 -14.41 -12.91
C HIS A 751 -0.73 -15.28 -12.27
N GLU A 752 -1.78 -15.64 -13.01
CA GLU A 752 -2.82 -16.56 -12.55
C GLU A 752 -2.43 -18.03 -12.68
N MET A 753 -1.21 -18.38 -13.12
CA MET A 753 -0.84 -19.77 -13.37
C MET A 753 -1.14 -20.66 -12.15
N VAL A 754 -1.59 -21.89 -12.38
CA VAL A 754 -1.67 -22.86 -11.28
C VAL A 754 -0.25 -23.07 -10.73
N GLN A 755 -0.11 -23.06 -9.41
CA GLN A 755 1.18 -23.14 -8.75
C GLN A 755 1.93 -24.43 -9.15
N PRO A 756 3.26 -24.36 -9.39
CA PRO A 756 4.09 -25.51 -9.74
C PRO A 756 3.89 -26.73 -8.83
N TRP A 757 3.74 -26.51 -7.51
CA TRP A 757 3.56 -27.58 -6.54
C TRP A 757 2.30 -28.44 -6.80
N LYS A 758 1.22 -27.84 -7.31
CA LYS A 758 -0.05 -28.53 -7.62
C LYS A 758 0.06 -29.39 -8.87
N GLN A 759 0.99 -29.05 -9.76
CA GLN A 759 1.19 -29.70 -11.05
C GLN A 759 2.35 -30.71 -11.07
N ARG A 760 3.00 -30.99 -9.93
CA ARG A 760 4.20 -31.87 -9.86
C ARG A 760 4.07 -33.19 -10.64
N GLN A 761 2.91 -33.87 -10.57
CA GLN A 761 2.70 -35.12 -11.31
C GLN A 761 2.59 -34.91 -12.81
N MET A 762 1.82 -33.91 -13.25
CA MET A 762 1.70 -33.55 -14.67
C MET A 762 3.06 -33.18 -15.25
N ARG A 763 3.83 -32.33 -14.55
CA ARG A 763 5.18 -31.87 -14.94
C ARG A 763 6.16 -33.03 -15.12
N LYS A 764 6.13 -34.04 -14.24
CA LYS A 764 6.99 -35.24 -14.33
C LYS A 764 6.67 -36.12 -15.56
N SER A 765 5.45 -36.05 -16.06
CA SER A 765 5.00 -36.77 -17.25
C SER A 765 4.99 -35.91 -18.52
N SER A 766 5.42 -34.64 -18.42
CA SER A 766 5.36 -33.70 -19.54
C SER A 766 6.21 -34.18 -20.72
N ARG A 767 5.67 -33.98 -21.92
CA ARG A 767 6.44 -34.13 -23.15
C ARG A 767 7.54 -33.08 -23.17
N CYS A 768 8.58 -33.36 -23.94
CA CYS A 768 9.66 -32.40 -24.15
C CYS A 768 9.93 -32.19 -25.63
N VAL A 769 10.47 -31.02 -25.97
CA VAL A 769 10.90 -30.66 -27.31
C VAL A 769 12.31 -30.09 -27.26
N GLY A 770 13.15 -30.43 -28.22
CA GLY A 770 14.44 -29.75 -28.37
C GLY A 770 14.18 -28.30 -28.79
N ALA A 771 14.76 -27.35 -28.08
CA ALA A 771 14.57 -25.93 -28.31
C ALA A 771 15.91 -25.20 -28.35
N THR A 772 16.01 -24.20 -29.21
CA THR A 772 17.20 -23.36 -29.32
C THR A 772 16.77 -21.89 -29.39
N LEU A 773 17.38 -21.05 -28.55
CA LEU A 773 17.25 -19.60 -28.54
C LEU A 773 18.55 -18.97 -29.04
N ARG A 774 18.46 -18.06 -30.01
CA ARG A 774 19.59 -17.29 -30.54
C ARG A 774 19.40 -15.81 -30.26
N PHE A 775 20.23 -15.29 -29.36
CA PHE A 775 20.31 -13.88 -29.02
C PHE A 775 21.40 -13.22 -29.85
N ARG A 776 21.08 -12.09 -30.49
CA ARG A 776 22.01 -11.29 -31.29
C ARG A 776 22.37 -10.01 -30.54
N PHE A 777 23.65 -9.65 -30.55
CA PHE A 777 24.15 -8.40 -29.98
C PHE A 777 25.44 -7.97 -30.69
N ASP A 778 25.73 -6.68 -30.67
CA ASP A 778 26.89 -6.12 -31.36
C ASP A 778 27.99 -5.70 -30.38
N CYS A 779 29.25 -5.80 -30.81
CA CYS A 779 30.41 -5.25 -30.11
C CYS A 779 31.10 -4.19 -30.97
N ARG A 780 31.08 -2.92 -30.53
CA ARG A 780 31.98 -1.89 -31.07
C ARG A 780 33.38 -2.04 -30.53
N GLU A 781 33.52 -2.55 -29.31
CA GLU A 781 34.78 -2.85 -28.67
C GLU A 781 34.64 -4.14 -27.85
N LYS A 782 35.70 -4.95 -27.81
CA LYS A 782 35.67 -6.20 -27.04
C LYS A 782 35.98 -5.93 -25.56
N PRO A 783 35.08 -6.29 -24.63
CA PRO A 783 35.39 -6.19 -23.20
C PRO A 783 36.49 -7.18 -22.82
N GLU A 784 37.34 -6.80 -21.86
CA GLU A 784 38.35 -7.68 -21.29
C GLU A 784 37.72 -8.81 -20.46
N LYS A 785 36.60 -8.52 -19.80
CA LYS A 785 35.85 -9.46 -18.95
C LYS A 785 34.37 -9.34 -19.25
N ILE A 786 33.74 -10.48 -19.51
CA ILE A 786 32.31 -10.59 -19.73
C ILE A 786 31.81 -11.90 -19.13
N SER A 787 30.61 -11.87 -18.56
CA SER A 787 29.92 -13.04 -18.02
C SER A 787 28.49 -13.08 -18.51
N LEU A 788 27.93 -14.28 -18.61
CA LEU A 788 26.52 -14.53 -18.87
C LEU A 788 25.83 -14.86 -17.54
N ALA A 789 24.72 -14.19 -17.24
CA ALA A 789 23.81 -14.56 -16.18
C ALA A 789 22.48 -15.06 -16.75
N LEU A 790 22.03 -16.22 -16.27
CA LEU A 790 20.81 -16.89 -16.73
C LEU A 790 20.18 -17.76 -15.64
N GLU A 791 18.88 -18.01 -15.78
CA GLU A 791 18.16 -18.98 -14.94
C GLU A 791 18.35 -20.42 -15.45
N GLU A 792 18.29 -21.40 -14.54
CA GLU A 792 18.36 -22.83 -14.86
C GLU A 792 19.56 -23.18 -15.75
N ALA A 793 20.72 -22.59 -15.47
CA ALA A 793 21.92 -22.69 -16.30
C ALA A 793 22.38 -24.14 -16.57
N ASP A 794 22.09 -25.06 -15.66
CA ASP A 794 22.35 -26.50 -15.77
C ASP A 794 21.50 -27.21 -16.86
N ARG A 795 20.49 -26.54 -17.41
CA ARG A 795 19.59 -27.05 -18.46
C ARG A 795 20.01 -26.64 -19.87
N TYR A 796 20.98 -25.74 -20.02
CA TYR A 796 21.35 -25.16 -21.32
C TYR A 796 22.76 -25.58 -21.76
N GLU A 797 22.86 -25.95 -23.03
CA GLU A 797 24.12 -25.91 -23.77
C GLU A 797 24.33 -24.49 -24.29
N ILE A 798 25.52 -23.93 -24.04
CA ILE A 798 25.84 -22.54 -24.35
C ILE A 798 26.86 -22.51 -25.48
N VAL A 799 26.56 -21.76 -26.54
CA VAL A 799 27.46 -21.56 -27.68
C VAL A 799 27.58 -20.07 -27.99
N LEU A 800 28.81 -19.57 -28.04
CA LEU A 800 29.10 -18.18 -28.42
C LEU A 800 29.83 -18.18 -29.77
N ASN A 801 29.23 -17.60 -30.81
CA ASN A 801 29.81 -17.51 -32.15
C ASN A 801 30.27 -18.86 -32.74
N GLY A 802 29.54 -19.94 -32.43
CA GLY A 802 29.87 -21.30 -32.85
C GLY A 802 30.88 -22.02 -31.96
N ARG A 803 31.42 -21.37 -30.92
CA ARG A 803 32.30 -21.99 -29.93
C ARG A 803 31.50 -22.42 -28.70
N PRO A 804 31.50 -23.71 -28.33
CA PRO A 804 30.90 -24.16 -27.08
C PRO A 804 31.54 -23.46 -25.87
N VAL A 805 30.70 -23.08 -24.91
CA VAL A 805 31.10 -22.49 -23.64
C VAL A 805 30.75 -23.49 -22.54
N GLU A 806 31.76 -23.98 -21.84
CA GLU A 806 31.56 -24.78 -20.63
C GLU A 806 31.00 -23.89 -19.52
N PHE A 807 29.87 -24.28 -18.93
CA PHE A 807 29.31 -23.55 -17.80
C PHE A 807 30.21 -23.72 -16.56
N ARG A 808 30.77 -22.61 -16.08
CA ARG A 808 31.59 -22.55 -14.87
C ARG A 808 30.93 -21.61 -13.89
N ASP A 809 30.26 -22.21 -12.91
CA ASP A 809 29.52 -21.46 -11.89
C ASP A 809 30.44 -20.50 -11.14
N SER A 810 30.25 -19.20 -11.38
CA SER A 810 30.99 -18.12 -10.73
C SER A 810 30.12 -17.33 -9.75
N GLY A 811 29.09 -17.97 -9.20
CA GLY A 811 28.14 -17.35 -8.27
C GLY A 811 26.86 -16.89 -8.98
N PHE A 812 26.22 -15.87 -8.41
CA PHE A 812 25.01 -15.27 -8.96
C PHE A 812 25.13 -13.75 -9.01
N TRP A 813 24.32 -13.11 -9.86
CA TRP A 813 24.32 -11.65 -9.97
C TRP A 813 23.53 -10.98 -8.84
N CYS A 814 22.20 -10.91 -8.95
CA CYS A 814 21.34 -10.22 -7.98
C CYS A 814 20.31 -11.14 -7.30
N ASP A 815 20.13 -12.37 -7.80
CA ASP A 815 19.28 -13.40 -7.18
C ASP A 815 19.93 -14.76 -7.38
N ALA A 816 19.78 -15.66 -6.41
CA ALA A 816 20.37 -17.00 -6.47
C ALA A 816 19.96 -17.82 -7.71
N SER A 817 18.81 -17.49 -8.33
CA SER A 817 18.37 -18.10 -9.59
C SER A 817 19.16 -17.67 -10.82
N LEU A 818 19.79 -16.49 -10.81
CA LEU A 818 20.56 -15.92 -11.92
C LEU A 818 22.03 -16.31 -11.81
N ARG A 819 22.34 -17.57 -12.14
CA ARG A 819 23.70 -18.12 -12.07
C ARG A 819 24.58 -17.50 -13.16
N MET A 820 25.85 -17.28 -12.82
CA MET A 820 26.82 -16.66 -13.72
C MET A 820 27.84 -17.66 -14.26
N THR A 821 28.25 -17.49 -15.51
CA THR A 821 29.43 -18.12 -16.09
C THR A 821 30.25 -17.09 -16.88
N PRO A 822 31.58 -17.07 -16.75
CA PRO A 822 32.44 -16.23 -17.59
C PRO A 822 32.31 -16.64 -19.06
N LEU A 823 32.30 -15.66 -19.96
CA LEU A 823 32.37 -15.89 -21.41
C LEU A 823 33.81 -15.65 -21.92
N PRO A 824 34.31 -16.46 -22.87
CA PRO A 824 35.65 -16.30 -23.43
C PRO A 824 35.73 -15.03 -24.30
N PRO A 825 36.48 -13.98 -23.89
CA PRO A 825 36.54 -12.73 -24.63
C PRO A 825 37.12 -12.88 -26.05
N ASP A 826 37.99 -13.87 -26.25
CA ASP A 826 38.58 -14.20 -27.55
C ASP A 826 37.57 -14.83 -28.54
N ALA A 827 36.44 -15.34 -28.04
CA ALA A 827 35.34 -15.81 -28.89
C ALA A 827 34.43 -14.68 -29.39
N LEU A 828 34.50 -13.48 -28.78
CA LEU A 828 33.77 -12.31 -29.25
C LEU A 828 34.35 -11.80 -30.57
N ARG A 829 33.49 -11.26 -31.42
CA ARG A 829 33.81 -10.63 -32.70
C ARG A 829 33.46 -9.15 -32.64
N MET A 830 34.15 -8.34 -33.43
CA MET A 830 33.70 -6.97 -33.68
C MET A 830 32.44 -7.02 -34.56
N GLY A 831 31.46 -6.16 -34.33
CA GLY A 831 30.14 -6.24 -34.96
C GLY A 831 29.28 -7.34 -34.35
N GLU A 832 28.55 -8.08 -35.19
CA GLU A 832 27.54 -9.05 -34.75
C GLU A 832 28.14 -10.26 -34.02
N ASN A 833 27.51 -10.58 -32.88
CA ASN A 833 27.75 -11.77 -32.09
C ASN A 833 26.44 -12.52 -31.86
N ILE A 834 26.54 -13.85 -31.82
CA ILE A 834 25.41 -14.75 -31.59
C ILE A 834 25.69 -15.59 -30.34
N LEU A 835 24.83 -15.43 -29.34
CA LEU A 835 24.73 -16.32 -28.19
C LEU A 835 23.57 -17.29 -28.42
N GLU A 836 23.89 -18.58 -28.52
CA GLU A 836 22.93 -19.65 -28.68
C GLU A 836 22.79 -20.44 -27.38
N LEU A 837 21.55 -20.61 -26.92
CA LEU A 837 21.17 -21.46 -25.79
C LEU A 837 20.28 -22.59 -26.30
N SER A 838 20.75 -23.83 -26.17
CA SER A 838 20.03 -25.02 -26.59
C SER A 838 19.64 -25.86 -25.38
N CYS A 839 18.40 -26.34 -25.33
CA CYS A 839 17.94 -27.20 -24.24
C CYS A 839 16.88 -28.21 -24.70
N ARG A 840 16.58 -29.16 -23.82
CA ARG A 840 15.39 -29.99 -23.92
C ARG A 840 14.29 -29.34 -23.09
N TYR A 841 13.44 -28.55 -23.73
CA TYR A 841 12.34 -27.86 -23.06
C TYR A 841 11.27 -28.86 -22.60
N CYS A 842 10.94 -28.83 -21.31
CA CYS A 842 9.97 -29.71 -20.67
C CYS A 842 9.05 -28.88 -19.74
N GLY A 843 7.85 -29.38 -19.43
CA GLY A 843 6.89 -28.68 -18.56
C GLY A 843 7.37 -28.45 -17.11
N ASP A 844 8.44 -29.11 -16.67
CA ASP A 844 9.08 -28.91 -15.37
C ASP A 844 10.09 -27.75 -15.32
N MET A 845 10.41 -27.14 -16.46
CA MET A 845 11.23 -25.93 -16.51
C MET A 845 10.44 -24.72 -15.99
N SER A 846 11.15 -23.74 -15.44
CA SER A 846 10.56 -22.47 -15.06
C SER A 846 10.01 -21.75 -16.29
N GLY A 847 10.72 -21.81 -17.42
CA GLY A 847 10.35 -21.27 -18.72
C GLY A 847 11.49 -20.44 -19.33
N PHE A 848 11.32 -19.95 -20.55
CA PHE A 848 12.32 -19.05 -21.14
C PHE A 848 12.25 -17.65 -20.52
N GLU A 849 13.41 -17.11 -20.19
CA GLU A 849 13.57 -15.82 -19.52
C GLU A 849 14.69 -15.02 -20.21
N ALA A 850 14.72 -13.71 -19.92
CA ALA A 850 15.80 -12.84 -20.36
C ALA A 850 17.14 -13.32 -19.79
N VAL A 851 18.21 -13.17 -20.57
CA VAL A 851 19.58 -13.40 -20.13
C VAL A 851 20.37 -12.11 -20.16
N TYR A 852 21.43 -12.05 -19.36
CA TYR A 852 22.17 -10.81 -19.13
C TYR A 852 23.64 -11.00 -19.42
N LEU A 853 24.20 -10.11 -20.24
CA LEU A 853 25.64 -9.97 -20.34
C LEU A 853 26.09 -8.96 -19.29
N LEU A 854 27.09 -9.34 -18.51
CA LEU A 854 27.60 -8.59 -17.36
C LEU A 854 29.10 -8.34 -17.53
N GLY A 855 29.57 -7.12 -17.31
CA GLY A 855 31.01 -6.84 -17.39
C GLY A 855 31.42 -5.39 -17.21
N GLU A 856 32.71 -5.15 -17.39
CA GLU A 856 33.28 -3.81 -17.51
C GLU A 856 33.23 -3.38 -18.98
N PHE A 857 32.10 -2.78 -19.38
CA PHE A 857 31.88 -2.20 -20.69
C PHE A 857 30.88 -1.05 -20.60
N GLY A 858 30.83 -0.20 -21.61
CA GLY A 858 29.70 0.70 -21.85
C GLY A 858 28.66 0.04 -22.76
N VAL A 859 27.45 0.58 -22.79
CA VAL A 859 26.40 0.18 -23.75
C VAL A 859 25.83 1.41 -24.44
N PHE A 860 25.82 1.41 -25.78
CA PHE A 860 25.20 2.45 -26.59
C PHE A 860 24.45 1.80 -27.74
N GLU A 861 23.17 2.15 -27.95
CA GLU A 861 22.32 1.53 -28.99
C GLU A 861 22.28 -0.02 -28.95
N ASN A 862 22.35 -0.61 -27.74
CA ASN A 862 22.49 -2.07 -27.51
C ASN A 862 23.80 -2.70 -27.96
N GLU A 863 24.83 -1.89 -28.22
CA GLU A 863 26.16 -2.37 -28.58
C GLU A 863 27.13 -2.22 -27.41
N LEU A 864 28.02 -3.20 -27.23
CA LEU A 864 29.10 -3.13 -26.23
C LEU A 864 30.18 -2.14 -26.68
N THR A 865 30.56 -1.22 -25.78
CA THR A 865 31.55 -0.17 -25.99
C THR A 865 32.62 -0.16 -24.88
N LEU A 866 33.58 0.77 -24.96
CA LEU A 866 34.61 0.92 -23.92
C LEU A 866 33.99 1.17 -22.52
N PRO A 867 34.63 0.68 -21.45
CA PRO A 867 34.23 1.00 -20.08
C PRO A 867 34.14 2.51 -19.86
N VAL A 868 33.06 2.96 -19.23
CA VAL A 868 32.85 4.35 -18.87
C VAL A 868 33.56 4.65 -17.55
N ARG A 869 34.54 5.56 -17.57
CA ARG A 869 35.34 5.91 -16.38
C ARG A 869 34.92 7.22 -15.72
N THR A 870 34.21 8.08 -16.46
CA THR A 870 33.71 9.35 -15.96
C THR A 870 32.33 9.67 -16.53
N VAL A 871 31.50 10.37 -15.76
CA VAL A 871 30.19 10.89 -16.22
C VAL A 871 30.08 12.39 -15.96
N SER A 872 29.34 13.08 -16.82
CA SER A 872 28.96 14.48 -16.66
C SER A 872 27.54 14.58 -16.08
N PRO A 873 27.12 15.78 -15.60
CA PRO A 873 25.74 16.02 -15.19
C PRO A 873 24.76 15.58 -16.28
N GLY A 874 23.80 14.74 -15.89
CA GLY A 874 22.80 14.16 -16.79
C GLY A 874 22.52 12.69 -16.50
N ASP A 875 21.65 12.11 -17.33
CA ASP A 875 21.29 10.69 -17.24
C ASP A 875 22.52 9.81 -17.57
N TRP A 876 22.94 8.94 -16.65
CA TRP A 876 24.03 8.01 -16.94
C TRP A 876 23.65 6.99 -18.02
N GLY A 877 22.34 6.80 -18.27
CA GLY A 877 21.83 5.87 -19.25
C GLY A 877 22.27 6.27 -20.66
N MET A 878 22.29 7.59 -20.90
CA MET A 878 22.79 8.20 -22.14
C MET A 878 24.33 8.22 -22.23
N GLN A 879 25.01 7.88 -21.14
CA GLN A 879 26.48 7.95 -21.01
C GLN A 879 27.13 6.56 -20.92
N GLY A 880 26.41 5.50 -21.30
CA GLY A 880 26.94 4.14 -21.38
C GLY A 880 26.42 3.17 -20.31
N TYR A 881 25.50 3.60 -19.45
CA TYR A 881 24.87 2.77 -18.41
C TYR A 881 23.35 2.61 -18.56
N PRO A 882 22.79 2.35 -19.77
CA PRO A 882 21.33 2.33 -19.99
C PRO A 882 20.60 1.28 -19.14
N TYR A 883 21.20 0.10 -18.97
CA TYR A 883 20.61 -1.02 -18.23
C TYR A 883 21.26 -1.23 -16.84
N TYR A 884 22.14 -0.32 -16.43
CA TYR A 884 22.77 -0.41 -15.12
C TYR A 884 21.72 -0.32 -14.02
N SER A 885 21.81 -1.22 -13.05
CA SER A 885 20.80 -1.39 -12.01
C SER A 885 21.37 -1.57 -10.61
N GLY A 886 22.69 -1.40 -10.44
CA GLY A 886 23.37 -1.34 -9.14
C GLY A 886 23.41 0.09 -8.58
N ASN A 887 24.26 0.32 -7.59
CA ASN A 887 24.56 1.65 -7.05
C ASN A 887 25.80 2.24 -7.75
N MET A 888 25.84 3.56 -7.94
CA MET A 888 26.96 4.22 -8.61
C MET A 888 27.62 5.22 -7.67
N ASN A 889 28.93 5.10 -7.48
CA ASN A 889 29.71 6.12 -6.78
C ASN A 889 30.31 7.11 -7.78
N CYS A 890 30.02 8.39 -7.61
CA CYS A 890 30.59 9.51 -8.37
C CYS A 890 31.53 10.30 -7.47
N SER A 891 32.79 10.47 -7.88
CA SER A 891 33.80 11.11 -7.04
C SER A 891 34.50 12.30 -7.70
N PHE A 892 34.87 13.28 -6.89
CA PHE A 892 35.67 14.43 -7.28
C PHE A 892 36.41 15.03 -6.09
N GLU A 893 37.45 15.79 -6.38
CA GLU A 893 38.22 16.49 -5.37
C GLU A 893 38.03 18.00 -5.47
N PHE A 894 38.17 18.68 -4.34
CA PHE A 894 38.10 20.12 -4.28
C PHE A 894 38.90 20.72 -3.12
N GLU A 895 39.19 22.01 -3.21
CA GLU A 895 39.87 22.78 -2.17
C GLU A 895 38.86 23.42 -1.20
N TRP A 896 39.05 23.18 0.10
CA TRP A 896 38.25 23.78 1.17
C TRP A 896 39.06 24.87 1.87
N ASN A 897 38.63 26.13 1.68
CA ASN A 897 39.33 27.32 2.20
C ASN A 897 38.78 27.82 3.54
N GLU A 898 37.78 27.16 4.10
CA GLU A 898 37.17 27.54 5.38
C GLU A 898 37.78 26.73 6.54
N PRO A 899 37.69 27.21 7.79
CA PRO A 899 38.16 26.45 8.97
C PRO A 899 37.47 25.08 9.10
N ALA A 900 38.17 24.11 9.68
CA ALA A 900 37.59 22.82 10.04
C ALA A 900 36.38 22.99 10.97
N GLY A 901 35.33 22.20 10.76
CA GLY A 901 34.08 22.31 11.53
C GLY A 901 33.11 23.39 11.06
N THR A 902 33.48 24.19 10.04
CA THR A 902 32.55 25.14 9.40
C THR A 902 31.39 24.36 8.77
N PRO A 903 30.11 24.67 9.09
CA PRO A 903 28.97 23.95 8.54
C PRO A 903 28.99 23.94 7.01
N ALA A 904 28.81 22.77 6.42
CA ALA A 904 28.86 22.56 4.98
C ALA A 904 27.74 21.61 4.56
N PHE A 905 26.93 22.01 3.58
CA PHE A 905 25.74 21.30 3.14
C PHE A 905 25.83 21.04 1.63
N PRO A 906 25.69 19.78 1.19
CA PRO A 906 25.68 19.45 -0.22
C PRO A 906 24.33 19.83 -0.82
N TRP A 907 24.34 20.64 -1.87
CA TRP A 907 23.15 21.03 -2.61
C TRP A 907 23.22 20.44 -4.01
N ILE A 908 22.32 19.48 -4.26
CA ILE A 908 22.21 18.73 -5.52
C ILE A 908 20.75 18.88 -5.99
N PRO A 909 20.43 19.95 -6.74
CA PRO A 909 19.05 20.27 -7.11
C PRO A 909 18.32 19.17 -7.84
N GLU A 910 19.01 18.46 -8.74
CA GLU A 910 18.42 17.41 -9.56
C GLU A 910 19.30 16.15 -9.55
N TRP A 911 18.74 15.06 -9.02
CA TRP A 911 19.31 13.73 -9.05
C TRP A 911 18.18 12.71 -9.17
N ARG A 912 18.51 11.51 -9.68
CA ARG A 912 17.56 10.41 -9.83
C ARG A 912 18.16 9.11 -9.31
N GLY A 913 17.50 8.55 -8.32
CA GLY A 913 17.89 7.32 -7.64
C GLY A 913 16.93 7.02 -6.50
N THR A 914 17.25 5.98 -5.75
CA THR A 914 16.43 5.46 -4.65
C THR A 914 16.76 6.16 -3.33
N ALA A 915 18.03 6.54 -3.14
CA ALA A 915 18.58 7.37 -2.07
C ALA A 915 19.92 7.97 -2.54
N ILE A 916 20.50 8.88 -1.76
CA ILE A 916 21.83 9.44 -2.03
C ILE A 916 22.71 9.39 -0.78
N GLY A 917 23.94 8.90 -0.93
CA GLY A 917 24.95 8.81 0.13
C GLY A 917 26.13 9.72 -0.18
N ILE A 918 26.69 10.39 0.84
CA ILE A 918 27.83 11.28 0.66
C ILE A 918 28.90 10.92 1.69
N ALA A 919 30.06 10.50 1.20
CA ALA A 919 31.26 10.25 1.97
C ALA A 919 32.32 11.32 1.67
N VAL A 920 33.11 11.65 2.69
CA VAL A 920 34.16 12.67 2.60
C VAL A 920 35.47 12.05 3.10
N ASN A 921 36.54 12.18 2.32
CA ASN A 921 37.88 11.71 2.69
C ASN A 921 37.93 10.22 3.11
N GLY A 922 37.15 9.36 2.47
CA GLY A 922 37.07 7.91 2.78
C GLY A 922 36.33 7.56 4.07
N GLY A 923 35.58 8.51 4.66
CA GLY A 923 34.72 8.26 5.81
C GLY A 923 33.43 7.52 5.48
N GLU A 924 32.66 7.15 6.51
CA GLU A 924 31.36 6.50 6.35
C GLU A 924 30.35 7.40 5.61
N PRO A 925 29.57 6.85 4.66
CA PRO A 925 28.62 7.63 3.89
C PRO A 925 27.45 8.11 4.75
N ARG A 926 27.15 9.41 4.68
CA ARG A 926 25.95 10.01 5.25
C ARG A 926 24.81 9.90 4.24
N ILE A 927 23.74 9.19 4.58
CA ILE A 927 22.64 8.92 3.66
C ILE A 927 21.53 9.95 3.84
N ALA A 928 21.04 10.50 2.72
CA ALA A 928 19.79 11.22 2.64
C ALA A 928 18.81 10.45 1.75
N LEU A 929 17.57 10.31 2.22
CA LEU A 929 16.52 9.68 1.40
C LEU A 929 16.08 10.62 0.27
N LEU A 930 15.88 11.91 0.58
CA LEU A 930 15.47 12.94 -0.40
C LEU A 930 16.27 14.24 -0.33
N HIS A 931 16.62 14.69 0.87
CA HIS A 931 17.16 16.03 1.13
C HIS A 931 18.65 16.00 1.52
N PRO A 932 19.58 15.84 0.56
CA PRO A 932 21.02 15.89 0.85
C PRO A 932 21.43 17.22 1.49
N GLU A 933 20.71 18.32 1.22
CA GLU A 933 20.95 19.64 1.80
C GLU A 933 20.75 19.71 3.33
N ARG A 934 20.21 18.66 3.94
CA ARG A 934 20.10 18.51 5.40
C ARG A 934 21.34 17.85 6.02
N LEU A 935 22.26 17.31 5.23
CA LEU A 935 23.49 16.68 5.71
C LEU A 935 24.57 17.72 5.98
N ASN A 936 24.92 17.94 7.24
CA ASN A 936 26.08 18.75 7.60
C ASN A 936 27.36 17.92 7.54
N LEU A 937 28.24 18.25 6.60
CA LEU A 937 29.54 17.63 6.31
C LEU A 937 30.73 18.39 6.92
N GLY A 938 30.47 19.46 7.68
CA GLY A 938 31.51 20.36 8.15
C GLY A 938 32.54 19.73 9.08
N LYS A 939 32.18 18.63 9.77
CA LYS A 939 33.11 17.91 10.67
C LYS A 939 34.07 17.00 9.90
N GLU A 940 33.67 16.57 8.71
CA GLU A 940 34.37 15.62 7.86
C GLU A 940 35.32 16.33 6.87
N LEU A 941 35.13 17.64 6.65
CA LEU A 941 35.97 18.49 5.81
C LEU A 941 37.21 19.02 6.56
N LYS A 942 38.35 19.02 5.88
CA LYS A 942 39.63 19.60 6.35
C LYS A 942 40.05 20.78 5.48
N PRO A 943 40.77 21.79 5.99
CA PRO A 943 41.37 22.82 5.14
C PRO A 943 42.27 22.21 4.07
N GLY A 944 42.20 22.74 2.85
CA GLY A 944 42.91 22.24 1.67
C GLY A 944 42.12 21.17 0.90
N ARG A 945 42.82 20.24 0.26
CA ARG A 945 42.24 19.22 -0.63
C ARG A 945 41.37 18.19 0.13
N ASN A 946 40.16 18.00 -0.37
CA ASN A 946 39.20 16.99 0.09
C ASN A 946 38.71 16.13 -1.08
N LEU A 947 38.42 14.87 -0.81
CA LEU A 947 37.71 13.96 -1.73
C LEU A 947 36.24 13.86 -1.30
N ILE A 948 35.33 14.04 -2.26
CA ILE A 948 33.90 13.80 -2.11
C ILE A 948 33.51 12.59 -2.96
N GLU A 949 32.78 11.67 -2.35
CA GLU A 949 32.21 10.49 -2.98
C GLU A 949 30.69 10.52 -2.78
N ILE A 950 29.95 10.50 -3.90
CA ILE A 950 28.49 10.57 -3.92
C ILE A 950 27.98 9.27 -4.49
N THR A 951 27.38 8.44 -3.64
CA THR A 951 26.71 7.22 -4.05
C THR A 951 25.26 7.51 -4.38
N VAL A 952 24.86 7.31 -5.64
CA VAL A 952 23.45 7.27 -6.05
C VAL A 952 22.99 5.81 -5.99
N TYR A 953 22.04 5.52 -5.10
CA TYR A 953 21.50 4.18 -4.97
C TYR A 953 20.53 3.89 -6.10
N GLY A 954 20.73 2.80 -6.83
CA GLY A 954 19.98 2.50 -8.06
C GLY A 954 18.69 1.71 -7.84
N SER A 955 18.19 1.12 -8.93
CA SER A 955 16.99 0.29 -8.94
C SER A 955 17.08 -0.78 -10.04
N ARG A 956 16.25 -1.83 -9.97
CA ARG A 956 16.23 -2.90 -11.00
C ARG A 956 15.36 -2.59 -12.22
N ARG A 957 14.77 -1.40 -12.30
CA ARG A 957 13.83 -1.03 -13.36
C ARG A 957 14.40 -1.11 -14.76
N ASN A 958 15.66 -0.70 -14.93
CA ASN A 958 16.29 -0.72 -16.25
C ASN A 958 16.86 -2.10 -16.62
N SER A 959 16.90 -3.09 -15.72
CA SER A 959 17.30 -4.46 -16.06
C SER A 959 16.14 -5.44 -16.16
N PHE A 960 15.06 -5.22 -15.40
CA PHE A 960 13.91 -6.13 -15.35
C PHE A 960 12.63 -5.57 -15.99
N GLY A 961 12.55 -4.26 -16.23
CA GLY A 961 11.32 -3.63 -16.74
C GLY A 961 10.31 -3.31 -15.63
N PRO A 962 9.02 -3.10 -15.99
CA PRO A 962 8.43 -3.34 -17.31
C PRO A 962 8.97 -2.36 -18.37
N PHE A 963 9.45 -2.86 -19.51
CA PHE A 963 10.05 -2.00 -20.54
C PHE A 963 9.04 -1.38 -21.50
N GLY A 964 7.88 -1.99 -21.74
CA GLY A 964 6.89 -1.48 -22.70
C GLY A 964 5.72 -0.71 -22.09
N ALA A 965 5.66 -0.63 -20.76
CA ALA A 965 4.63 0.14 -20.10
C ALA A 965 4.99 1.63 -20.13
N ASP A 966 3.99 2.46 -20.46
CA ASP A 966 4.03 3.86 -20.08
C ASP A 966 4.01 3.96 -18.55
N PRO A 967 4.56 5.02 -17.94
CA PRO A 967 4.38 5.28 -16.52
C PRO A 967 2.87 5.35 -16.21
N GLY A 968 2.32 4.28 -15.63
CA GLY A 968 0.91 4.16 -15.27
C GLY A 968 0.70 4.13 -13.75
N ASP A 969 -0.56 4.15 -13.33
CA ASP A 969 -0.95 4.28 -11.91
C ASP A 969 -0.57 3.06 -11.04
N MET A 970 -0.39 1.88 -11.66
CA MET A 970 0.03 0.65 -11.01
C MET A 970 0.80 -0.24 -12.00
N VAL A 971 1.89 -0.86 -11.52
CA VAL A 971 2.65 -1.87 -12.27
C VAL A 971 2.12 -3.25 -11.94
N ASP A 972 1.59 -3.94 -12.95
CA ASP A 972 1.06 -5.28 -12.83
C ASP A 972 1.85 -6.32 -13.67
N PRO A 973 1.66 -7.63 -13.44
CA PRO A 973 2.40 -8.67 -14.16
C PRO A 973 2.23 -8.67 -15.69
N SER A 974 1.18 -8.03 -16.22
CA SER A 974 0.89 -7.91 -17.65
C SER A 974 1.75 -6.85 -18.36
N ASP A 975 2.31 -5.90 -17.63
CA ASP A 975 3.12 -4.79 -18.15
C ASP A 975 4.50 -5.21 -18.70
N PHE A 976 4.92 -6.45 -18.43
CA PHE A 976 6.24 -6.98 -18.80
C PHE A 976 6.31 -7.55 -20.24
N ASN A 977 5.44 -7.11 -21.15
CA ASN A 977 5.48 -7.54 -22.55
C ASN A 977 5.50 -6.34 -23.50
N TYR A 978 6.29 -6.40 -24.56
CA TYR A 978 6.50 -5.28 -25.48
C TYR A 978 7.01 -5.72 -26.85
N ALA A 979 6.84 -4.85 -27.86
CA ALA A 979 6.88 -5.27 -29.27
C ALA A 979 8.29 -5.45 -29.87
N SER A 980 9.31 -4.74 -29.38
CA SER A 980 10.69 -4.86 -29.89
C SER A 980 11.72 -4.25 -28.93
N PRO A 981 13.03 -4.59 -29.03
CA PRO A 981 14.07 -3.96 -28.22
C PRO A 981 14.15 -2.42 -28.31
N GLY A 982 13.74 -1.84 -29.45
CA GLY A 982 13.69 -0.39 -29.64
C GLY A 982 12.54 0.30 -28.91
N ALA A 983 11.56 -0.46 -28.42
CA ALA A 983 10.41 0.05 -27.67
C ALA A 983 10.65 0.06 -26.15
N ARG A 984 11.91 -0.11 -25.68
CA ARG A 984 12.24 -0.09 -24.25
C ARG A 984 12.15 1.33 -23.69
N HIS A 985 11.25 1.55 -22.74
CA HIS A 985 11.16 2.75 -21.92
C HIS A 985 12.08 2.60 -20.70
N LEU A 986 13.22 3.28 -20.76
CA LEU A 986 14.21 3.34 -19.67
C LEU A 986 14.00 4.56 -18.78
N LYS A 987 14.27 4.41 -17.49
CA LYS A 987 14.22 5.51 -16.52
C LYS A 987 15.60 6.16 -16.39
N SER A 988 15.63 7.48 -16.27
CA SER A 988 16.87 8.22 -16.04
C SER A 988 17.37 8.05 -14.61
N PHE A 989 18.69 7.91 -14.45
CA PHE A 989 19.37 7.80 -13.16
C PHE A 989 20.67 8.62 -13.14
N GLY A 990 21.12 9.01 -11.95
CA GLY A 990 22.39 9.70 -11.73
C GLY A 990 22.24 11.12 -11.17
N LEU A 991 23.35 11.87 -11.20
CA LEU A 991 23.40 13.28 -10.83
C LEU A 991 23.07 14.12 -12.07
N LEU A 992 21.87 14.70 -12.11
CA LEU A 992 21.36 15.39 -13.29
C LEU A 992 21.80 16.85 -13.35
N SER A 993 22.14 17.43 -12.21
CA SER A 993 22.68 18.78 -12.08
C SER A 993 24.09 18.78 -11.50
N GLU A 994 24.75 19.93 -11.54
CA GLU A 994 26.00 20.15 -10.81
C GLU A 994 25.85 19.95 -9.29
N VAL A 995 26.97 19.63 -8.64
CA VAL A 995 27.06 19.49 -7.18
C VAL A 995 27.58 20.80 -6.59
N ARG A 996 26.88 21.34 -5.61
CA ARG A 996 27.29 22.55 -4.89
C ARG A 996 27.54 22.22 -3.42
N ILE A 997 28.53 22.85 -2.81
CA ILE A 997 28.74 22.78 -1.35
C ILE A 997 28.51 24.18 -0.80
N ALA A 998 27.62 24.28 0.18
CA ALA A 998 27.11 25.55 0.67
C ALA A 998 27.22 25.66 2.20
N THR A 999 27.33 26.89 2.71
CA THR A 999 27.31 27.17 4.14
C THR A 999 26.20 28.16 4.49
N VAL A 1000 25.72 28.12 5.73
CA VAL A 1000 24.66 29.03 6.22
C VAL A 1000 25.32 30.31 6.72
N VAL A 1001 24.86 31.46 6.21
CA VAL A 1001 25.32 32.77 6.69
C VAL A 1001 24.33 33.26 7.74
N ALA A 1002 24.79 33.47 8.98
CA ALA A 1002 23.98 34.03 10.04
C ALA A 1002 23.64 35.50 9.73
N SER A 1003 22.35 35.84 9.75
CA SER A 1003 21.88 37.22 9.67
C SER A 1003 22.05 37.91 11.04
N PRO A 1004 22.34 39.22 11.11
CA PRO A 1004 22.26 39.96 12.36
C PRO A 1004 20.82 39.87 12.90
N SER A 1005 20.68 39.42 14.14
CA SER A 1005 19.41 39.19 14.84
C SER A 1005 18.33 40.23 14.51
N ARG A 1006 17.33 39.87 13.70
CA ARG A 1006 16.04 40.57 13.70
C ARG A 1006 15.25 40.06 14.89
N GLU A 1007 15.05 40.90 15.90
CA GLU A 1007 14.05 40.65 16.93
C GLU A 1007 12.71 40.36 16.25
N LEU A 1008 12.20 39.13 16.44
CA LEU A 1008 10.83 38.78 16.12
C LEU A 1008 9.90 39.65 16.97
N LYS A 1009 9.47 40.79 16.42
CA LYS A 1009 8.37 41.54 17.03
C LYS A 1009 7.11 40.68 16.96
N PRO A 1010 6.40 40.46 18.07
CA PRO A 1010 5.11 39.78 18.04
C PRO A 1010 4.17 40.54 17.08
N PRO A 1011 3.31 39.85 16.32
CA PRO A 1011 2.27 40.52 15.57
C PRO A 1011 1.44 41.37 16.55
N ALA A 1012 1.19 42.62 16.17
CA ALA A 1012 0.40 43.54 16.99
C ALA A 1012 -0.99 42.91 17.25
N PRO A 1013 -1.55 43.05 18.47
CA PRO A 1013 -2.90 42.56 18.74
C PRO A 1013 -3.88 43.22 17.77
N HIS A 1014 -4.66 42.41 17.05
CA HIS A 1014 -5.78 42.90 16.25
C HIS A 1014 -6.67 43.78 17.13
N ARG A 1015 -6.82 45.05 16.76
CA ARG A 1015 -7.86 45.91 17.31
C ARG A 1015 -9.19 45.41 16.72
N ASP A 1016 -10.14 45.11 17.61
CA ASP A 1016 -11.56 45.00 17.27
C ASP A 1016 -12.00 46.32 16.63
N GLU A 1017 -12.11 46.36 15.31
CA GLU A 1017 -12.87 47.37 14.60
C GLU A 1017 -14.26 46.80 14.28
N SER A 1018 -15.19 47.03 15.20
CA SER A 1018 -16.63 46.93 14.94
C SER A 1018 -17.00 47.82 13.74
N PRO A 1019 -17.71 47.31 12.72
CA PRO A 1019 -18.04 48.12 11.54
C PRO A 1019 -19.11 49.16 11.91
N ARG A 1020 -18.76 50.44 11.83
CA ARG A 1020 -19.73 51.54 11.82
C ARG A 1020 -20.36 51.60 10.42
N PHE A 1021 -21.64 51.24 10.33
CA PHE A 1021 -22.47 51.55 9.18
C PHE A 1021 -22.67 53.07 9.08
N GLN A 1022 -22.31 53.64 7.92
CA GLN A 1022 -22.88 54.92 7.45
C GLN A 1022 -23.93 54.61 6.37
N PRO A 1023 -25.13 55.22 6.42
CA PRO A 1023 -26.13 55.05 5.39
C PRO A 1023 -25.84 55.99 4.22
N LEU A 1024 -25.96 55.48 2.99
CA LEU A 1024 -26.07 56.32 1.80
C LEU A 1024 -27.48 56.19 1.22
N SER A 1025 -28.09 57.36 1.11
CA SER A 1025 -29.37 57.72 0.55
C SER A 1025 -29.35 57.74 -0.99
N GLU A 1026 -30.56 57.61 -1.52
CA GLU A 1026 -31.06 57.76 -2.91
C GLU A 1026 -30.79 56.62 -3.91
#